data_AF-A0A1Y4L055-F1
#
_entry.id   AF-A0A1Y4L055-F1
#
_cell.length_a   1.000
_cell.length_b   1.000
_cell.length_c   1.000
_cell.angle_alpha   90.00
_cell.angle_beta   90.00
_cell.angle_gamma   90.00
#
_symmetry.space_group_name_H-M   'P 1'
#
loop_
_entity.id
_entity.type
_entity.pdbx_description
1 polymer ?
#
loop_
_entity_poly.entity_id
_entity_poly.type
_entity_poly.pdbx_seq_one_letter_code
_entity_poly.pdbx_strand_id
1 'polypeptide(L)'
;MNYLEHKTQVKYVDGLLAHSQEWQWLIDEIQERFEIKEITSWEQYIAESVCIRNVFGYFVKILNVCDKDWIYTKEEFKEIWEIAKFYIGNISVNDCIDKILHNQCKLFFFCVWITKLENGDNNFDYLYDIRLLNQRNYFELIKCDSLLEVEKQLIGYTDTISVSGLDIPLKNLHDNLNQVEYPCNIDFLLRYEKEILNYNAFSYQHIDGKDCQTWQEVFLLDMLRVSFKKKSIQPMFSGESGSVPDVSMWNKDILDVLKKYFNHVIANFILDSIAYMAFGIEPVKEVKMLHCNLLMRAIESGEKSYKIFSSSSYRILSYLHQDKLMRDCNKEKDYIKFLRIIQEWRKPSWIMNIKEDGYPVSKEQRTIVTEFLTNKFKEIDNVCTINDLLKYLEDETKTKQISTEYLQKVSEKFKKYTEKDTSIIVSSVYYAYMIFLININQKNQYVDKRYVQKEMIHTQRVWQENIYEKQCKNMHTFSYEHEIKTEDLMRFSDISLLNPIIFAKNCIPSSEKAVLDVMENTSEYPLAHLFRGMTLSPIFPTEKDKIVYERHDIDKMLLEYVNELKRKKGYKLLNQLESEVYVSSIHDRYKMNTQSALSMFIKEEDLYNAVRKYTKIELLPYSNTISVALVTQLFPVLEIKIRELVTLFGIFPFKKNIDEFMQYNDPSSLLRELLIMVFDEQHSFENVPDLMFVYNIMYNGNSCNVRNECIHGRDYLSGGQLRFAFRATLFAIHMVEFRINTIKENVSDIITI
;
A
#
# COMPACT_ATOMS: atom_id res chain seq x y z
N MET A 1 17.19 5.71 22.83
CA MET A 1 15.98 5.92 22.00
C MET A 1 14.97 4.88 22.45
N ASN A 2 13.77 5.30 22.89
CA ASN A 2 12.79 4.44 23.56
C ASN A 2 11.86 3.74 22.55
N TYR A 3 12.40 2.79 21.76
CA TYR A 3 11.62 1.97 20.82
C TYR A 3 12.21 0.56 20.68
N LEU A 4 11.38 -0.40 20.27
CA LEU A 4 11.81 -1.76 19.89
C LEU A 4 12.09 -1.83 18.39
N GLU A 5 13.18 -2.49 17.99
CA GLU A 5 13.48 -2.76 16.59
C GLU A 5 12.43 -3.69 15.94
N HIS A 6 12.28 -3.61 14.62
CA HIS A 6 11.28 -4.38 13.85
C HIS A 6 11.32 -5.88 14.17
N LYS A 7 12.51 -6.49 14.19
CA LYS A 7 12.67 -7.92 14.50
C LYS A 7 12.13 -8.28 15.88
N THR A 8 12.36 -7.41 16.87
CA THR A 8 11.86 -7.58 18.24
C THR A 8 10.34 -7.41 18.29
N GLN A 9 9.78 -6.45 17.56
CA GLN A 9 8.33 -6.25 17.44
C GLN A 9 7.66 -7.46 16.78
N VAL A 10 8.24 -8.02 15.70
CA VAL A 10 7.75 -9.23 15.05
C VAL A 10 7.76 -10.41 16.02
N LYS A 11 8.88 -10.64 16.73
CA LYS A 11 8.98 -11.71 17.74
C LYS A 11 7.95 -11.53 18.86
N TYR A 12 7.68 -10.30 19.26
CA TYR A 12 6.66 -9.97 20.25
C TYR A 12 5.26 -10.32 19.76
N VAL A 13 4.86 -9.88 18.56
CA VAL A 13 3.54 -10.20 17.99
C VAL A 13 3.38 -11.70 17.73
N ASP A 14 4.40 -12.36 17.17
CA ASP A 14 4.40 -13.83 16.98
C ASP A 14 4.25 -14.55 18.32
N GLY A 15 4.94 -14.09 19.37
CA GLY A 15 4.82 -14.63 20.73
C GLY A 15 3.43 -14.47 21.32
N LEU A 16 2.75 -13.34 21.08
CA LEU A 16 1.38 -13.11 21.54
C LEU A 16 0.41 -14.05 20.82
N LEU A 17 0.52 -14.16 19.50
CA LEU A 17 -0.33 -15.05 18.69
C LEU A 17 -0.13 -16.53 19.06
N ALA A 18 1.10 -16.91 19.40
CA ALA A 18 1.44 -18.26 19.84
C ALA A 18 1.12 -18.53 21.32
N HIS A 19 0.59 -17.54 22.07
CA HIS A 19 0.39 -17.62 23.53
C HIS A 19 1.66 -18.09 24.27
N SER A 20 2.82 -17.52 23.90
CA SER A 20 4.11 -17.84 24.49
C SER A 20 4.06 -17.72 26.01
N GLN A 21 4.74 -18.65 26.69
CA GLN A 21 4.89 -18.66 28.14
C GLN A 21 6.27 -18.19 28.59
N GLU A 22 7.08 -17.65 27.68
CA GLU A 22 8.44 -17.20 27.93
C GLU A 22 8.65 -15.78 27.36
N TRP A 23 8.71 -14.80 28.27
CA TRP A 23 8.80 -13.37 27.94
C TRP A 23 9.99 -12.65 28.57
N GLN A 24 10.82 -13.33 29.37
CA GLN A 24 12.01 -12.74 30.00
C GLN A 24 12.89 -12.00 28.98
N TRP A 25 13.06 -12.55 27.78
CA TRP A 25 13.82 -11.92 26.71
C TRP A 25 13.29 -10.52 26.33
N LEU A 26 11.98 -10.29 26.38
CA LEU A 26 11.38 -8.99 26.08
C LEU A 26 11.53 -8.04 27.27
N ILE A 27 11.41 -8.56 28.49
CA ILE A 27 11.64 -7.80 29.72
C ILE A 27 13.08 -7.27 29.75
N ASP A 28 14.05 -8.10 29.40
CA ASP A 28 15.46 -7.72 29.31
C ASP A 28 15.68 -6.64 28.24
N GLU A 29 15.13 -6.83 27.04
CA GLU A 29 15.24 -5.88 25.92
C GLU A 29 14.59 -4.52 26.24
N ILE A 30 13.41 -4.54 26.88
CA ILE A 30 12.71 -3.32 27.30
C ILE A 30 13.55 -2.56 28.34
N GLN A 31 14.12 -3.26 29.32
CA GLN A 31 14.96 -2.62 30.34
C GLN A 31 16.26 -2.06 29.77
N GLU A 32 16.81 -2.65 28.70
CA GLU A 32 18.00 -2.12 28.02
C GLU A 32 17.68 -0.85 27.21
N ARG A 33 16.54 -0.82 26.51
CA ARG A 33 16.22 0.25 25.55
C ARG A 33 15.40 1.40 26.08
N PHE A 34 14.56 1.15 27.09
CA PHE A 34 13.67 2.16 27.67
C PHE A 34 14.28 2.76 28.94
N GLU A 35 14.10 4.06 29.09
CA GLU A 35 14.45 4.81 30.30
C GLU A 35 13.18 5.36 30.93
N ILE A 36 12.95 5.01 32.21
CA ILE A 36 11.89 5.59 33.04
C ILE A 36 12.57 6.59 33.97
N LYS A 37 12.27 7.87 33.79
CA LYS A 37 12.87 8.95 34.59
C LYS A 37 11.96 9.30 35.74
N GLU A 38 12.57 9.65 36.86
CA GLU A 38 11.84 10.23 37.97
C GLU A 38 11.41 11.67 37.65
N ILE A 39 10.24 12.05 38.16
CA ILE A 39 9.59 13.34 37.90
C ILE A 39 9.52 14.20 39.15
N THR A 40 9.46 15.51 38.92
CA THR A 40 9.33 16.53 39.97
C THR A 40 8.10 17.41 39.79
N SER A 41 7.46 17.40 38.61
CA SER A 41 6.25 18.17 38.32
C SER A 41 5.27 17.43 37.40
N TRP A 42 4.00 17.84 37.43
CA TRP A 42 2.96 17.35 36.52
C TRP A 42 3.29 17.62 35.04
N GLU A 43 3.86 18.79 34.74
CA GLU A 43 4.30 19.14 33.39
C GLU A 43 5.41 18.20 32.90
N GLN A 44 6.37 17.87 33.77
CA GLN A 44 7.43 16.91 33.45
C GLN A 44 6.85 15.51 33.22
N TYR A 45 5.86 15.10 34.01
CA TYR A 45 5.15 13.85 33.81
C TYR A 45 4.50 13.75 32.43
N ILE A 46 3.72 14.77 32.02
CA ILE A 46 3.11 14.78 30.69
C ILE A 46 4.17 14.62 29.59
N ALA A 47 5.29 15.34 29.70
CA ALA A 47 6.36 15.31 28.71
C ALA A 47 7.08 13.95 28.62
N GLU A 48 7.28 13.26 29.75
CA GLU A 48 8.10 12.02 29.82
C GLU A 48 7.23 10.72 29.85
N SER A 49 5.91 10.83 30.03
CA SER A 49 4.99 9.69 30.19
C SER A 49 4.88 8.74 28.98
N VAL A 50 5.33 9.14 27.80
CA VAL A 50 5.26 8.30 26.59
C VAL A 50 5.99 6.97 26.78
N CYS A 51 7.12 6.98 27.48
CA CYS A 51 7.95 5.80 27.67
C CYS A 51 7.27 4.76 28.56
N ILE A 52 6.75 5.21 29.72
CA ILE A 52 6.03 4.34 30.66
C ILE A 52 4.76 3.76 30.04
N ARG A 53 4.03 4.56 29.23
CA ARG A 53 2.83 4.11 28.50
C ARG A 53 3.13 3.01 27.50
N ASN A 54 4.23 3.13 26.76
CA ASN A 54 4.63 2.10 25.79
C ASN A 54 4.98 0.78 26.49
N VAL A 55 5.78 0.84 27.56
CA VAL A 55 6.14 -0.34 28.37
C VAL A 55 4.90 -1.01 28.96
N PHE A 56 4.01 -0.22 29.55
CA PHE A 56 2.74 -0.69 30.08
C PHE A 56 1.90 -1.40 29.01
N GLY A 57 1.81 -0.84 27.80
CA GLY A 57 1.07 -1.47 26.70
C GLY A 57 1.63 -2.83 26.28
N TYR A 58 2.95 -3.03 26.34
CA TYR A 58 3.55 -4.36 26.13
C TYR A 58 3.16 -5.32 27.25
N PHE A 59 3.26 -4.88 28.51
CA PHE A 59 2.99 -5.73 29.68
C PHE A 59 1.53 -6.17 29.79
N VAL A 60 0.57 -5.27 29.55
CA VAL A 60 -0.86 -5.61 29.53
C VAL A 60 -1.14 -6.71 28.50
N LYS A 61 -0.58 -6.61 27.31
CA LYS A 61 -0.77 -7.62 26.25
C LYS A 61 -0.13 -8.97 26.59
N ILE A 62 1.05 -8.97 27.22
CA ILE A 62 1.68 -10.21 27.71
C ILE A 62 0.82 -10.87 28.79
N LEU A 63 0.34 -10.09 29.76
CA LEU A 63 -0.47 -10.59 30.86
C LEU A 63 -1.79 -11.21 30.42
N ASN A 64 -2.31 -10.84 29.25
CA ASN A 64 -3.47 -11.48 28.64
C ASN A 64 -3.21 -12.91 28.14
N VAL A 65 -1.94 -13.30 27.96
CA VAL A 65 -1.55 -14.64 27.45
C VAL A 65 -0.64 -15.43 28.39
N CYS A 66 -0.08 -14.81 29.42
CA CYS A 66 0.85 -15.43 30.37
C CYS A 66 0.71 -14.81 31.77
N ASP A 67 0.70 -15.65 32.80
CA ASP A 67 0.52 -15.28 34.21
C ASP A 67 1.80 -15.41 35.06
N LYS A 68 2.95 -15.71 34.43
CA LYS A 68 4.24 -15.87 35.12
C LYS A 68 4.80 -14.54 35.62
N ASP A 69 5.60 -14.64 36.67
CA ASP A 69 6.46 -13.56 37.15
C ASP A 69 7.82 -13.56 36.44
N TRP A 70 8.41 -12.37 36.32
CA TRP A 70 9.67 -12.14 35.62
C TRP A 70 10.73 -11.54 36.54
N ILE A 71 11.98 -11.65 36.13
CA ILE A 71 13.11 -11.05 36.83
C ILE A 71 13.33 -9.64 36.27
N TYR A 72 13.33 -8.65 37.16
CA TYR A 72 13.59 -7.25 36.82
C TYR A 72 14.91 -6.81 37.41
N THR A 73 15.72 -6.10 36.63
CA THR A 73 16.96 -5.45 37.08
C THR A 73 16.74 -4.00 37.50
N LYS A 74 15.63 -3.40 37.05
CA LYS A 74 15.20 -2.04 37.35
C LYS A 74 13.81 -2.06 38.00
N GLU A 75 13.68 -1.48 39.19
CA GLU A 75 12.47 -1.61 40.02
C GLU A 75 11.25 -0.92 39.39
N GLU A 76 11.45 0.18 38.66
CA GLU A 76 10.38 0.93 37.99
C GLU A 76 9.62 0.04 36.99
N PHE A 77 10.30 -0.87 36.30
CA PHE A 77 9.68 -1.80 35.35
C PHE A 77 8.85 -2.87 36.06
N LYS A 78 9.29 -3.32 37.23
CA LYS A 78 8.52 -4.22 38.09
C LYS A 78 7.26 -3.51 38.62
N GLU A 79 7.37 -2.25 39.01
CA GLU A 79 6.21 -1.43 39.40
C GLU A 79 5.21 -1.29 38.25
N ILE A 80 5.67 -0.99 37.03
CA ILE A 80 4.79 -0.91 35.83
C ILE A 80 4.11 -2.26 35.55
N TRP A 81 4.79 -3.39 35.79
CA TRP A 81 4.19 -4.72 35.67
C TRP A 81 3.07 -4.95 36.68
N GLU A 82 3.25 -4.52 37.93
CA GLU A 82 2.20 -4.59 38.95
C GLU A 82 1.01 -3.66 38.60
N ILE A 83 1.27 -2.48 38.03
CA ILE A 83 0.21 -1.60 37.50
C ILE A 83 -0.56 -2.29 36.36
N ALA A 84 0.14 -3.04 35.49
CA ALA A 84 -0.50 -3.82 34.43
C ALA A 84 -1.35 -4.98 34.99
N LYS A 85 -0.88 -5.70 36.02
CA LYS A 85 -1.69 -6.70 36.75
C LYS A 85 -2.95 -6.08 37.35
N PHE A 86 -2.82 -4.89 37.94
CA PHE A 86 -3.97 -4.15 38.45
C PHE A 86 -4.94 -3.82 37.31
N TYR A 87 -4.44 -3.31 36.18
CA TYR A 87 -5.27 -2.93 35.03
C TYR A 87 -6.13 -4.10 34.52
N ILE A 88 -5.53 -5.28 34.34
CA ILE A 88 -6.27 -6.47 33.89
C ILE A 88 -7.14 -7.12 34.99
N GLY A 89 -6.99 -6.71 36.25
CA GLY A 89 -7.81 -7.18 37.38
C GLY A 89 -7.22 -8.34 38.19
N ASN A 90 -5.93 -8.62 38.05
CA ASN A 90 -5.27 -9.71 38.78
C ASN A 90 -4.93 -9.35 40.23
N ILE A 91 -4.82 -8.06 40.57
CA ILE A 91 -4.54 -7.59 41.93
C ILE A 91 -5.48 -6.44 42.31
N SER A 92 -5.70 -6.23 43.61
CA SER A 92 -6.51 -5.12 44.10
C SER A 92 -5.76 -3.78 44.08
N VAL A 93 -6.49 -2.69 44.29
CA VAL A 93 -5.91 -1.33 44.46
C VAL A 93 -4.88 -1.32 45.58
N ASN A 94 -5.22 -1.86 46.74
CA ASN A 94 -4.34 -1.84 47.92
C ASN A 94 -3.06 -2.66 47.69
N ASP A 95 -3.19 -3.83 47.06
CA ASP A 95 -2.03 -4.68 46.72
C ASP A 95 -1.08 -3.99 45.74
N CYS A 96 -1.63 -3.14 44.85
CA CYS A 96 -0.83 -2.38 43.89
C CYS A 96 -0.11 -1.22 44.58
N ILE A 97 -0.83 -0.46 45.42
CA ILE A 97 -0.27 0.67 46.19
C ILE A 97 0.93 0.24 47.02
N ASP A 98 0.86 -0.91 47.70
CA ASP A 98 1.93 -1.41 48.56
C ASP A 98 3.21 -1.79 47.80
N LYS A 99 3.14 -1.93 46.47
CA LYS A 99 4.24 -2.37 45.61
C LYS A 99 4.87 -1.25 44.79
N ILE A 100 4.35 -0.02 44.86
CA ILE A 100 4.80 1.11 44.04
C ILE A 100 5.47 2.17 44.91
N LEU A 101 6.73 2.49 44.62
CA LEU A 101 7.53 3.44 45.41
C LEU A 101 7.81 4.74 44.66
N HIS A 102 8.15 4.66 43.38
CA HIS A 102 8.61 5.80 42.58
C HIS A 102 7.46 6.76 42.25
N ASN A 103 7.67 8.07 42.36
CA ASN A 103 6.62 9.08 42.11
C ASN A 103 6.10 9.00 40.67
N GLN A 104 6.98 8.70 39.70
CA GLN A 104 6.58 8.48 38.31
C GLN A 104 5.57 7.33 38.19
N CYS A 105 5.81 6.21 38.86
CA CYS A 105 4.93 5.04 38.84
C CYS A 105 3.66 5.26 39.65
N LYS A 106 3.73 5.95 40.80
CA LYS A 106 2.54 6.32 41.59
C LYS A 106 1.58 7.20 40.79
N LEU A 107 2.11 8.22 40.12
CA LEU A 107 1.31 9.11 39.28
C LEU A 107 0.76 8.38 38.05
N PHE A 108 1.54 7.47 37.46
CA PHE A 108 1.08 6.61 36.39
C PHE A 108 -0.05 5.68 36.84
N PHE A 109 0.08 5.02 38.00
CA PHE A 109 -0.96 4.21 38.60
C PHE A 109 -2.23 5.02 38.86
N PHE A 110 -2.12 6.23 39.41
CA PHE A 110 -3.27 7.13 39.59
C PHE A 110 -4.03 7.38 38.29
N CYS A 111 -3.31 7.68 37.20
CA CYS A 111 -3.92 7.86 35.88
C CYS A 111 -4.55 6.56 35.34
N VAL A 112 -3.87 5.42 35.47
CA VAL A 112 -4.39 4.11 35.03
C VAL A 112 -5.62 3.69 35.85
N TRP A 113 -5.66 4.00 37.14
CA TRP A 113 -6.82 3.74 38.00
C TRP A 113 -8.03 4.55 37.55
N ILE A 114 -7.85 5.85 37.28
CA ILE A 114 -8.91 6.67 36.71
C ILE A 114 -9.38 6.10 35.36
N THR A 115 -8.44 5.79 34.46
CA THR A 115 -8.73 5.23 33.14
C THR A 115 -9.54 3.94 33.25
N LYS A 116 -9.17 3.04 34.17
CA LYS A 116 -9.85 1.76 34.36
C LYS A 116 -11.29 1.93 34.81
N LEU A 117 -11.57 2.89 35.70
CA LEU A 117 -12.92 3.21 36.15
C LEU A 117 -13.74 3.85 35.02
N GLU A 118 -13.14 4.80 34.30
CA GLU A 118 -13.74 5.44 33.12
C GLU A 118 -14.14 4.41 32.06
N ASN A 119 -13.26 3.45 31.75
CA ASN A 119 -13.55 2.36 30.81
C ASN A 119 -14.79 1.55 31.23
N GLY A 120 -14.94 1.27 32.53
CA GLY A 120 -16.07 0.53 33.08
C GLY A 120 -17.41 1.24 32.89
N ASP A 121 -17.44 2.56 33.08
CA ASP A 121 -18.67 3.35 32.97
C ASP A 121 -19.10 3.61 31.51
N ASN A 122 -18.13 3.60 30.59
CA ASN A 122 -18.32 4.06 29.20
C ASN A 122 -18.14 2.98 28.13
N ASN A 123 -17.79 1.75 28.51
CA ASN A 123 -17.40 0.66 27.59
C ASN A 123 -16.26 1.04 26.64
N PHE A 124 -15.26 1.76 27.16
CA PHE A 124 -14.01 2.05 26.44
C PHE A 124 -12.95 0.98 26.69
N ASP A 125 -11.89 0.97 25.89
CA ASP A 125 -10.75 0.04 25.97
C ASP A 125 -9.40 0.77 26.11
N TYR A 126 -9.41 2.00 26.63
CA TYR A 126 -8.20 2.81 26.76
C TYR A 126 -7.23 2.20 27.78
N LEU A 127 -5.98 2.02 27.38
CA LEU A 127 -4.90 1.66 28.31
C LEU A 127 -4.55 2.82 29.26
N TYR A 128 -4.71 4.05 28.78
CA TYR A 128 -4.32 5.24 29.51
C TYR A 128 -5.04 6.47 28.96
N ASP A 129 -5.77 7.17 29.82
CA ASP A 129 -6.43 8.45 29.52
C ASP A 129 -6.23 9.44 30.69
N ILE A 130 -5.93 10.68 30.34
CA ILE A 130 -5.77 11.81 31.28
C ILE A 130 -6.60 13.02 30.90
N ARG A 131 -7.54 12.88 29.96
CA ARG A 131 -8.40 13.98 29.52
C ARG A 131 -9.23 14.53 30.68
N LEU A 132 -9.74 13.67 31.55
CA LEU A 132 -10.42 14.06 32.80
C LEU A 132 -9.56 14.95 33.72
N LEU A 133 -8.24 14.76 33.72
CA LEU A 133 -7.30 15.53 34.55
C LEU A 133 -6.88 16.85 33.88
N ASN A 134 -6.89 16.90 32.55
CA ASN A 134 -6.35 18.04 31.80
C ASN A 134 -7.42 18.95 31.18
N GLN A 135 -8.67 18.49 31.05
CA GLN A 135 -9.71 19.19 30.32
C GLN A 135 -10.94 19.37 31.21
N ARG A 136 -11.44 20.60 31.32
CA ARG A 136 -12.72 20.91 31.96
C ARG A 136 -13.89 20.58 31.04
N ASN A 137 -15.09 20.49 31.62
CA ASN A 137 -16.34 20.09 30.96
C ASN A 137 -16.33 18.66 30.39
N TYR A 138 -15.32 17.84 30.68
CA TYR A 138 -15.15 16.53 30.06
C TYR A 138 -16.26 15.54 30.46
N PHE A 139 -16.94 15.81 31.59
CA PHE A 139 -18.15 15.10 32.01
C PHE A 139 -19.31 15.16 30.97
N GLU A 140 -19.27 16.08 30.02
CA GLU A 140 -20.23 16.12 28.91
C GLU A 140 -20.03 14.96 27.91
N LEU A 141 -18.83 14.39 27.86
CA LEU A 141 -18.46 13.34 26.91
C LEU A 141 -18.53 11.93 27.50
N ILE A 142 -18.46 11.80 28.82
CA ILE A 142 -18.31 10.52 29.51
C ILE A 142 -19.15 10.44 30.78
N LYS A 143 -19.44 9.22 31.22
CA LYS A 143 -19.99 8.89 32.53
C LYS A 143 -18.86 8.70 33.55
N CYS A 144 -19.13 9.07 34.80
CA CYS A 144 -18.14 9.03 35.89
C CYS A 144 -18.72 8.38 37.17
N ASP A 145 -19.72 7.51 37.04
CA ASP A 145 -20.44 6.90 38.17
C ASP A 145 -19.50 6.17 39.13
N SER A 146 -18.61 5.31 38.61
CA SER A 146 -17.64 4.55 39.41
C SER A 146 -16.57 5.44 40.03
N LEU A 147 -16.17 6.52 39.33
CA LEU A 147 -15.19 7.49 39.84
C LEU A 147 -15.73 8.26 41.05
N LEU A 148 -17.01 8.63 41.02
CA LEU A 148 -17.69 9.32 42.12
C LEU A 148 -17.73 8.49 43.40
N GLU A 149 -17.94 7.17 43.29
CA GLU A 149 -17.98 6.27 44.44
C GLU A 149 -16.64 6.20 45.19
N VAL A 150 -15.52 6.33 44.48
CA VAL A 150 -14.16 6.19 45.03
C VAL A 150 -13.37 7.50 45.11
N GLU A 151 -14.00 8.65 44.86
CA GLU A 151 -13.34 9.97 44.82
C GLU A 151 -12.48 10.22 46.06
N LYS A 152 -13.03 9.99 47.27
CA LYS A 152 -12.28 10.20 48.53
C LYS A 152 -11.02 9.33 48.62
N GLN A 153 -11.08 8.10 48.12
CA GLN A 153 -9.94 7.19 48.13
C GLN A 153 -8.88 7.62 47.10
N LEU A 154 -9.31 8.03 45.91
CA LEU A 154 -8.43 8.56 44.86
C LEU A 154 -7.69 9.83 45.33
N ILE A 155 -8.43 10.80 45.90
CA ILE A 155 -7.85 12.04 46.42
C ILE A 155 -6.90 11.72 47.58
N GLY A 156 -7.28 10.85 48.52
CA GLY A 156 -6.40 10.45 49.63
C GLY A 156 -5.10 9.75 49.16
N TYR A 157 -5.13 9.04 48.04
CA TYR A 157 -3.91 8.45 47.47
C TYR A 157 -2.94 9.51 46.94
N THR A 158 -3.43 10.65 46.45
CA THR A 158 -2.59 11.70 45.86
C THR A 158 -1.68 12.37 46.88
N ASP A 159 -2.02 12.34 48.17
CA ASP A 159 -1.18 12.81 49.29
C ASP A 159 0.14 12.01 49.40
N THR A 160 0.21 10.82 48.79
CA THR A 160 1.42 9.97 48.77
C THR A 160 2.38 10.28 47.62
N ILE A 161 2.02 11.24 46.75
CA ILE A 161 2.72 11.60 45.52
C ILE A 161 3.40 12.96 45.70
N SER A 162 4.73 12.97 45.78
CA SER A 162 5.50 14.20 45.99
C SER A 162 5.87 14.87 44.66
N VAL A 163 4.88 15.46 43.97
CA VAL A 163 5.04 16.09 42.65
C VAL A 163 4.40 17.49 42.66
N SER A 164 5.13 18.49 42.17
CA SER A 164 4.66 19.87 42.08
C SER A 164 3.65 20.09 40.94
N GLY A 165 2.70 21.01 41.11
CA GLY A 165 1.70 21.36 40.09
C GLY A 165 0.56 20.35 39.92
N LEU A 166 0.44 19.36 40.83
CA LEU A 166 -0.64 18.36 40.80
C LEU A 166 -2.01 18.93 41.22
N ASP A 167 -2.03 20.11 41.86
CA ASP A 167 -3.24 20.81 42.30
C ASP A 167 -4.19 21.16 41.14
N ILE A 168 -3.65 21.53 39.97
CA ILE A 168 -4.47 21.86 38.79
C ILE A 168 -5.21 20.61 38.27
N PRO A 169 -4.54 19.47 38.00
CA PRO A 169 -5.19 18.21 37.64
C PRO A 169 -6.27 17.75 38.62
N LEU A 170 -5.99 17.84 39.93
CA LEU A 170 -6.93 17.41 40.97
C LEU A 170 -8.17 18.30 41.00
N LYS A 171 -7.98 19.60 40.79
CA LYS A 171 -9.10 20.54 40.65
C LYS A 171 -9.94 20.20 39.42
N ASN A 172 -9.33 19.96 38.26
CA ASN A 172 -10.06 19.57 37.05
C ASN A 172 -10.83 18.26 37.24
N LEU A 173 -10.24 17.27 37.90
CA LEU A 173 -10.92 16.02 38.25
C LEU A 173 -12.15 16.30 39.09
N HIS A 174 -11.98 17.03 40.19
CA HIS A 174 -13.08 17.39 41.09
C HIS A 174 -14.19 18.18 40.37
N ASP A 175 -13.82 19.16 39.55
CA ASP A 175 -14.76 19.97 38.78
C ASP A 175 -15.53 19.11 37.77
N ASN A 176 -14.88 18.17 37.09
CA ASN A 176 -15.55 17.24 36.18
C ASN A 176 -16.49 16.27 36.91
N LEU A 177 -16.06 15.69 38.04
CA LEU A 177 -16.91 14.78 38.84
C LEU A 177 -18.16 15.49 39.37
N ASN A 178 -18.02 16.76 39.76
CA ASN A 178 -19.14 17.59 40.24
C ASN A 178 -19.89 18.33 39.13
N GLN A 179 -19.58 18.05 37.86
CA GLN A 179 -20.24 18.64 36.69
C GLN A 179 -20.23 20.18 36.70
N VAL A 180 -19.12 20.77 37.12
CA VAL A 180 -18.93 22.22 37.12
C VAL A 180 -18.79 22.70 35.68
N GLU A 181 -19.80 23.43 35.20
CA GLU A 181 -19.81 24.00 33.85
C GLU A 181 -18.91 25.24 33.74
N TYR A 182 -18.00 25.21 32.76
CA TYR A 182 -17.17 26.35 32.38
C TYR A 182 -17.70 26.95 31.07
N PRO A 183 -18.08 28.24 31.05
CA PRO A 183 -18.61 28.87 29.83
C PRO A 183 -17.49 29.17 28.82
N CYS A 184 -17.90 29.35 27.55
CA CYS A 184 -16.99 29.73 26.47
C CYS A 184 -16.22 31.01 26.79
N ASN A 185 -14.89 30.94 26.68
CA ASN A 185 -14.01 32.09 26.75
C ASN A 185 -13.92 32.76 25.37
N ILE A 186 -14.57 33.91 25.18
CA ILE A 186 -14.50 34.64 23.90
C ILE A 186 -13.07 35.09 23.58
N ASP A 187 -12.26 35.41 24.60
CA ASP A 187 -10.86 35.81 24.39
C ASP A 187 -10.02 34.67 23.80
N PHE A 188 -10.40 33.40 24.02
CA PHE A 188 -9.78 32.26 23.36
C PHE A 188 -10.00 32.30 21.85
N LEU A 189 -11.24 32.53 21.40
CA LEU A 189 -11.55 32.61 19.96
C LEU A 189 -10.85 33.78 19.28
N LEU A 190 -10.77 34.93 19.95
CA LEU A 190 -10.09 36.12 19.44
C LEU A 190 -8.57 35.91 19.37
N ARG A 191 -7.98 35.20 20.33
CA ARG A 191 -6.55 34.87 20.33
C ARG A 191 -6.15 34.03 19.12
N TYR A 192 -6.98 33.05 18.77
CA TYR A 192 -6.75 32.14 17.64
C TYR A 192 -7.45 32.55 16.34
N GLU A 193 -7.99 33.78 16.25
CA GLU A 193 -8.78 34.23 15.10
C GLU A 193 -8.00 34.10 13.78
N LYS A 194 -6.69 34.38 13.79
CA LYS A 194 -5.85 34.36 12.57
C LYS A 194 -5.57 32.94 12.07
N GLU A 195 -5.45 32.00 12.99
CA GLU A 195 -5.25 30.58 12.76
C GLU A 195 -6.55 29.95 12.24
N ILE A 196 -7.68 30.30 12.88
CA ILE A 196 -9.01 29.79 12.55
C ILE A 196 -9.50 30.38 11.22
N LEU A 197 -9.54 31.71 11.09
CA LEU A 197 -10.01 32.42 9.90
C LEU A 197 -8.90 32.60 8.87
N ASN A 198 -8.36 31.46 8.42
CA ASN A 198 -7.32 31.40 7.41
C ASN A 198 -7.86 30.75 6.12
N TYR A 199 -7.45 31.27 4.96
CA TYR A 199 -7.83 30.65 3.68
C TYR A 199 -7.35 29.18 3.59
N ASN A 200 -6.28 28.84 4.32
CA ASN A 200 -5.75 27.49 4.46
C ASN A 200 -5.80 26.97 5.91
N ALA A 201 -6.92 27.18 6.60
CA ALA A 201 -7.07 26.77 8.00
C ALA A 201 -6.86 25.26 8.24
N PHE A 202 -7.28 24.39 7.32
CA PHE A 202 -7.18 22.93 7.48
C PHE A 202 -5.92 22.41 6.78
N SER A 203 -4.77 22.70 7.38
CA SER A 203 -3.45 22.46 6.78
C SER A 203 -2.47 21.74 7.71
N TYR A 204 -2.99 20.92 8.65
CA TYR A 204 -2.19 20.32 9.71
C TYR A 204 -1.49 21.38 10.58
N GLN A 205 -2.24 22.42 10.99
CA GLN A 205 -1.65 23.53 11.75
C GLN A 205 -1.08 23.04 13.08
N HIS A 206 0.18 23.38 13.37
CA HIS A 206 0.76 23.12 14.68
C HIS A 206 0.43 24.27 15.63
N ILE A 207 -0.63 24.09 16.42
CA ILE A 207 -1.08 25.05 17.42
C ILE A 207 -0.75 24.47 18.79
N ASP A 208 -0.02 25.23 19.62
CA ASP A 208 0.22 24.86 21.01
C ASP A 208 -1.09 24.99 21.78
N GLY A 209 -1.57 23.85 22.29
CA GLY A 209 -2.84 23.73 23.01
C GLY A 209 -2.72 23.99 24.51
N LYS A 210 -1.56 24.44 25.02
CA LYS A 210 -1.35 24.74 26.44
C LYS A 210 -2.36 25.73 27.03
N ASP A 211 -2.92 26.60 26.20
CA ASP A 211 -3.90 27.60 26.62
C ASP A 211 -5.34 27.04 26.67
N CYS A 212 -5.59 25.84 26.11
CA CYS A 212 -6.91 25.22 26.14
C CYS A 212 -7.24 24.74 27.56
N GLN A 213 -8.41 25.14 28.07
CA GLN A 213 -8.88 24.76 29.39
C GLN A 213 -10.01 23.73 29.32
N THR A 214 -10.77 23.71 28.23
CA THR A 214 -11.96 22.86 28.05
C THR A 214 -11.79 21.89 26.89
N TRP A 215 -12.51 20.76 26.91
CA TRP A 215 -12.48 19.82 25.79
C TRP A 215 -13.00 20.45 24.49
N GLN A 216 -13.95 21.38 24.59
CA GLN A 216 -14.50 22.10 23.44
C GLN A 216 -13.42 22.92 22.71
N GLU A 217 -12.57 23.62 23.47
CA GLU A 217 -11.43 24.37 22.93
C GLU A 217 -10.39 23.45 22.28
N VAL A 218 -10.08 22.32 22.93
CA VAL A 218 -9.16 21.31 22.38
C VAL A 218 -9.69 20.76 21.05
N PHE A 219 -10.95 20.35 21.00
CA PHE A 219 -11.57 19.79 19.79
C PHE A 219 -11.57 20.82 18.65
N LEU A 220 -11.87 22.09 18.93
CA LEU A 220 -11.86 23.14 17.92
C LEU A 220 -10.47 23.33 17.29
N LEU A 221 -9.39 23.33 18.10
CA LEU A 221 -8.02 23.45 17.57
C LEU A 221 -7.53 22.17 16.92
N ASP A 222 -7.93 21.00 17.42
CA ASP A 222 -7.63 19.72 16.78
C ASP A 222 -8.25 19.62 15.37
N MET A 223 -9.41 20.22 15.15
CA MET A 223 -10.00 20.34 13.82
C MET A 223 -9.15 21.16 12.83
N LEU A 224 -8.18 21.97 13.28
CA LEU A 224 -7.22 22.64 12.39
C LEU A 224 -6.02 21.75 12.02
N ARG A 225 -5.86 20.62 12.72
CA ARG A 225 -4.80 19.62 12.50
C ARG A 225 -5.17 18.55 11.48
N VAL A 226 -6.16 18.81 10.64
CA VAL A 226 -6.56 17.92 9.55
C VAL A 226 -6.37 18.59 8.21
N SER A 227 -6.50 17.81 7.13
CA SER A 227 -6.69 18.33 5.79
C SER A 227 -7.83 17.62 5.08
N PHE A 228 -8.24 18.14 3.93
CA PHE A 228 -9.31 17.54 3.13
C PHE A 228 -8.79 16.97 1.83
N LYS A 229 -9.07 15.69 1.55
CA LYS A 229 -8.71 15.04 0.29
C LYS A 229 -9.88 14.17 -0.16
N LYS A 230 -10.31 14.29 -1.42
CA LYS A 230 -11.42 13.49 -2.01
C LYS A 230 -12.70 13.46 -1.13
N LYS A 231 -13.11 14.62 -0.59
CA LYS A 231 -14.25 14.75 0.33
C LYS A 231 -14.14 13.94 1.64
N SER A 232 -12.95 13.50 2.04
CA SER A 232 -12.72 12.92 3.36
C SER A 232 -11.79 13.80 4.20
N ILE A 233 -12.03 13.79 5.50
CA ILE A 233 -11.12 14.36 6.49
C ILE A 233 -9.89 13.45 6.57
N GLN A 234 -8.71 14.06 6.56
CA GLN A 234 -7.43 13.39 6.68
C GLN A 234 -6.77 13.89 7.98
N PRO A 235 -6.68 13.04 9.01
CA PRO A 235 -5.95 13.40 10.23
C PRO A 235 -4.45 13.53 9.93
N MET A 236 -3.73 14.24 10.80
CA MET A 236 -2.28 14.42 10.66
C MET A 236 -1.53 13.09 10.69
N PHE A 237 -1.99 12.18 11.55
CA PHE A 237 -1.50 10.81 11.63
C PHE A 237 -2.68 9.84 11.71
N SER A 238 -2.55 8.68 11.09
CA SER A 238 -3.51 7.57 11.21
C SER A 238 -2.75 6.26 11.22
N GLY A 239 -3.17 5.33 12.07
CA GLY A 239 -2.63 3.98 12.18
C GLY A 239 -3.68 3.01 12.69
N GLU A 240 -3.29 1.77 12.94
CA GLU A 240 -4.19 0.73 13.46
C GLU A 240 -4.75 1.06 14.85
N SER A 241 -4.05 1.90 15.62
CA SER A 241 -4.44 2.35 16.96
C SER A 241 -5.30 3.62 16.97
N GLY A 242 -5.81 4.07 15.82
CA GLY A 242 -6.62 5.28 15.68
C GLY A 242 -5.89 6.42 14.96
N SER A 243 -6.42 7.64 15.08
CA SER A 243 -5.88 8.82 14.41
C SER A 243 -5.52 9.95 15.38
N VAL A 244 -4.61 10.82 14.95
CA VAL A 244 -4.26 12.06 15.65
C VAL A 244 -4.46 13.22 14.68
N PRO A 245 -5.41 14.14 14.93
CA PRO A 245 -6.44 14.07 15.98
C PRO A 245 -7.40 12.88 15.79
N ASP A 246 -8.10 12.48 16.85
CA ASP A 246 -9.10 11.42 16.79
C ASP A 246 -10.39 11.96 16.16
N VAL A 247 -10.57 11.69 14.87
CA VAL A 247 -11.74 12.16 14.10
C VAL A 247 -12.99 11.32 14.37
N SER A 248 -12.86 10.15 14.99
CA SER A 248 -14.00 9.24 15.25
C SER A 248 -14.99 9.84 16.26
N MET A 249 -14.50 10.72 17.13
CA MET A 249 -15.28 11.43 18.14
C MET A 249 -16.14 12.57 17.57
N TRP A 250 -15.88 13.03 16.34
CA TRP A 250 -16.54 14.20 15.76
C TRP A 250 -17.87 13.84 15.09
N ASN A 251 -18.81 13.31 15.87
CA ASN A 251 -20.16 13.00 15.40
C ASN A 251 -21.07 14.25 15.37
N LYS A 252 -22.27 14.11 14.78
CA LYS A 252 -23.23 15.23 14.62
C LYS A 252 -23.63 15.86 15.96
N ASP A 253 -23.88 15.05 16.98
CA ASP A 253 -24.31 15.53 18.29
C ASP A 253 -23.19 16.35 18.96
N ILE A 254 -21.95 15.90 18.88
CA ILE A 254 -20.77 16.63 19.37
C ILE A 254 -20.59 17.96 18.64
N LEU A 255 -20.74 17.97 17.31
CA LEU A 255 -20.66 19.22 16.54
C LEU A 255 -21.77 20.22 16.93
N ASP A 256 -22.97 19.73 17.23
CA ASP A 256 -24.07 20.58 17.69
C ASP A 256 -23.84 21.11 19.11
N VAL A 257 -23.23 20.32 20.00
CA VAL A 257 -22.77 20.77 21.33
C VAL A 257 -21.74 21.89 21.18
N LEU A 258 -20.71 21.69 20.35
CA LEU A 258 -19.69 22.70 20.09
C LEU A 258 -20.27 24.00 19.51
N LYS A 259 -21.24 23.89 18.58
CA LYS A 259 -21.92 25.06 18.00
C LYS A 259 -22.67 25.85 19.05
N LYS A 260 -23.38 25.18 19.97
CA LYS A 260 -24.09 25.83 21.09
C LYS A 260 -23.13 26.45 22.09
N TYR A 261 -22.05 25.75 22.43
CA TYR A 261 -21.03 26.19 23.38
C TYR A 261 -20.35 27.49 22.91
N PHE A 262 -19.83 27.51 21.68
CA PHE A 262 -19.12 28.69 21.16
C PHE A 262 -20.07 29.79 20.70
N ASN A 263 -21.16 29.44 20.03
CA ASN A 263 -22.15 30.36 19.45
C ASN A 263 -21.53 31.62 18.80
N HIS A 264 -20.46 31.42 18.02
CA HIS A 264 -19.65 32.51 17.48
C HIS A 264 -19.19 32.20 16.05
N VAL A 265 -19.15 33.23 15.19
CA VAL A 265 -18.83 33.09 13.76
C VAL A 265 -17.44 32.48 13.51
N ILE A 266 -16.46 32.79 14.36
CA ILE A 266 -15.08 32.24 14.28
C ILE A 266 -15.12 30.71 14.42
N ALA A 267 -15.81 30.18 15.43
CA ALA A 267 -15.92 28.74 15.63
C ALA A 267 -16.77 28.08 14.53
N ASN A 268 -17.87 28.73 14.14
CA ASN A 268 -18.77 28.20 13.09
C ASN A 268 -18.05 27.99 11.75
N PHE A 269 -17.02 28.79 11.44
CA PHE A 269 -16.17 28.56 10.26
C PHE A 269 -15.58 27.14 10.25
N ILE A 270 -15.06 26.68 11.40
CA ILE A 270 -14.51 25.33 11.53
C ILE A 270 -15.62 24.28 11.57
N LEU A 271 -16.60 24.48 12.43
CA LEU A 271 -17.62 23.48 12.73
C LEU A 271 -18.49 23.17 11.51
N ASP A 272 -18.88 24.17 10.73
CA ASP A 272 -19.63 23.95 9.48
C ASP A 272 -18.78 23.31 8.39
N SER A 273 -17.50 23.68 8.30
CA SER A 273 -16.56 23.05 7.36
C SER A 273 -16.39 21.57 7.67
N ILE A 274 -16.19 21.20 8.93
CA ILE A 274 -16.06 19.82 9.38
C ILE A 274 -17.37 19.06 9.19
N ALA A 275 -18.52 19.65 9.58
CA ALA A 275 -19.83 19.03 9.37
C ALA A 275 -20.13 18.75 7.90
N TYR A 276 -19.74 19.65 7.00
CA TYR A 276 -19.86 19.46 5.57
C TYR A 276 -18.97 18.33 5.06
N MET A 277 -17.71 18.32 5.46
CA MET A 277 -16.73 17.33 5.02
C MET A 277 -16.97 15.93 5.59
N ALA A 278 -17.47 15.83 6.82
CA ALA A 278 -17.77 14.54 7.47
C ALA A 278 -19.17 14.00 7.10
N PHE A 279 -20.17 14.87 6.98
CA PHE A 279 -21.58 14.46 6.93
C PHE A 279 -22.40 15.05 5.78
N GLY A 280 -21.79 15.85 4.90
CA GLY A 280 -22.50 16.52 3.81
C GLY A 280 -23.52 17.56 4.28
N ILE A 281 -23.42 18.03 5.53
CA ILE A 281 -24.30 19.06 6.07
C ILE A 281 -23.89 20.40 5.45
N GLU A 282 -24.82 21.05 4.75
CA GLU A 282 -24.55 22.31 4.06
C GLU A 282 -24.15 23.41 5.06
N PRO A 283 -22.97 24.06 4.88
CA PRO A 283 -22.57 25.21 5.68
C PRO A 283 -23.59 26.34 5.59
N VAL A 284 -23.76 27.13 6.65
CA VAL A 284 -24.60 28.32 6.55
C VAL A 284 -24.00 29.33 5.55
N LYS A 285 -24.87 30.15 4.95
CA LYS A 285 -24.46 31.14 3.94
C LYS A 285 -23.30 32.04 4.40
N GLU A 286 -23.30 32.45 5.68
CA GLU A 286 -22.22 33.27 6.26
C GLU A 286 -20.85 32.58 6.18
N VAL A 287 -20.77 31.28 6.49
CA VAL A 287 -19.52 30.49 6.41
C VAL A 287 -19.07 30.30 4.95
N LYS A 288 -20.00 30.05 4.03
CA LYS A 288 -19.68 29.99 2.58
C LYS A 288 -19.05 31.29 2.10
N MET A 289 -19.64 32.42 2.50
CA MET A 289 -19.13 33.75 2.16
C MET A 289 -17.78 34.04 2.81
N LEU A 290 -17.54 33.54 4.03
CA LEU A 290 -16.25 33.67 4.71
C LEU A 290 -15.13 32.93 3.96
N HIS A 291 -15.36 31.71 3.49
CA HIS A 291 -14.41 31.01 2.60
C HIS A 291 -14.13 31.80 1.31
N CYS A 292 -15.18 32.36 0.67
CA CYS A 292 -15.02 33.17 -0.53
C CYS A 292 -14.14 34.39 -0.25
N ASN A 293 -14.39 35.08 0.87
CA ASN A 293 -13.67 36.29 1.25
C ASN A 293 -12.22 36.02 1.64
N LEU A 294 -11.95 34.97 2.42
CA LEU A 294 -10.58 34.59 2.80
C LEU A 294 -9.75 34.20 1.57
N LEU A 295 -10.32 33.39 0.68
CA LEU A 295 -9.66 32.98 -0.55
C LEU A 295 -9.46 34.16 -1.52
N MET A 296 -10.46 35.03 -1.65
CA MET A 296 -10.36 36.26 -2.45
C MET A 296 -9.21 37.14 -1.97
N ARG A 297 -9.12 37.40 -0.65
CA ARG A 297 -8.02 38.20 -0.07
C ARG A 297 -6.66 37.59 -0.33
N ALA A 298 -6.52 36.27 -0.23
CA ALA A 298 -5.26 35.57 -0.53
C ALA A 298 -4.85 35.73 -2.00
N ILE A 299 -5.81 35.69 -2.92
CA ILE A 299 -5.54 35.92 -4.35
C ILE A 299 -5.13 37.39 -4.59
N GLU A 300 -5.86 38.35 -4.02
CA GLU A 300 -5.60 39.78 -4.15
C GLU A 300 -4.25 40.20 -3.51
N SER A 301 -3.81 39.51 -2.45
CA SER A 301 -2.51 39.73 -1.82
C SER A 301 -1.33 39.14 -2.60
N GLY A 302 -1.57 38.49 -3.74
CA GLY A 302 -0.53 37.93 -4.60
C GLY A 302 0.05 36.60 -4.10
N GLU A 303 -0.70 35.81 -3.32
CA GLU A 303 -0.23 34.48 -2.90
C GLU A 303 0.04 33.57 -4.10
N LYS A 304 1.06 32.70 -3.95
CA LYS A 304 1.48 31.82 -5.02
C LYS A 304 0.37 30.83 -5.37
N SER A 305 0.11 30.64 -6.66
CA SER A 305 -0.95 29.75 -7.17
C SER A 305 -0.98 28.35 -6.53
N TYR A 306 0.16 27.69 -6.32
CA TYR A 306 0.18 26.36 -5.70
C TYR A 306 -0.38 26.36 -4.27
N LYS A 307 -0.21 27.45 -3.51
CA LYS A 307 -0.81 27.60 -2.18
C LYS A 307 -2.31 27.81 -2.25
N ILE A 308 -2.78 28.57 -3.24
CA ILE A 308 -4.21 28.77 -3.49
C ILE A 308 -4.90 27.43 -3.79
N PHE A 309 -4.40 26.68 -4.78
CA PHE A 309 -4.99 25.39 -5.18
C PHE A 309 -4.89 24.30 -4.10
N SER A 310 -3.89 24.37 -3.21
CA SER A 310 -3.77 23.44 -2.10
C SER A 310 -4.52 23.87 -0.85
N SER A 311 -5.08 25.08 -0.83
CA SER A 311 -5.71 25.64 0.37
C SER A 311 -7.03 24.97 0.72
N SER A 312 -7.33 24.90 2.02
CA SER A 312 -8.58 24.31 2.50
C SER A 312 -9.83 25.04 2.00
N SER A 313 -9.84 26.38 1.96
CA SER A 313 -10.99 27.14 1.45
C SER A 313 -11.24 26.91 -0.03
N TYR A 314 -10.17 26.78 -0.84
CA TYR A 314 -10.30 26.41 -2.25
C TYR A 314 -10.95 25.03 -2.40
N ARG A 315 -10.51 24.03 -1.62
CA ARG A 315 -11.07 22.68 -1.67
C ARG A 315 -12.52 22.62 -1.22
N ILE A 316 -12.88 23.28 -0.12
CA ILE A 316 -14.27 23.33 0.36
C ILE A 316 -15.18 23.96 -0.70
N LEU A 317 -14.79 25.11 -1.24
CA LEU A 317 -15.57 25.79 -2.28
C LEU A 317 -15.69 24.94 -3.55
N SER A 318 -14.61 24.29 -4.01
CA SER A 318 -14.63 23.30 -5.10
C SER A 318 -15.73 22.25 -4.89
N TYR A 319 -15.77 21.63 -3.71
CA TYR A 319 -16.80 20.65 -3.38
C TYR A 319 -18.20 21.26 -3.35
N LEU A 320 -18.38 22.45 -2.76
CA LEU A 320 -19.68 23.15 -2.74
C LEU A 320 -20.17 23.49 -4.15
N HIS A 321 -19.28 23.83 -5.09
CA HIS A 321 -19.62 24.04 -6.49
C HIS A 321 -20.02 22.75 -7.20
N GLN A 322 -19.27 21.67 -7.00
CA GLN A 322 -19.59 20.34 -7.54
C GLN A 322 -20.97 19.85 -7.05
N ASP A 323 -21.29 20.12 -5.79
CA ASP A 323 -22.56 19.73 -5.16
C ASP A 323 -23.70 20.73 -5.41
N LYS A 324 -23.43 21.83 -6.14
CA LYS A 324 -24.39 22.87 -6.51
C LYS A 324 -24.99 23.62 -5.29
N LEU A 325 -24.25 23.72 -4.19
CA LEU A 325 -24.66 24.34 -2.92
C LEU A 325 -24.33 25.84 -2.80
N MET A 326 -23.90 26.49 -3.89
CA MET A 326 -23.57 27.93 -3.91
C MET A 326 -24.70 28.83 -4.45
N ARG A 327 -25.91 28.30 -4.65
CA ARG A 327 -27.01 29.00 -5.35
C ARG A 327 -27.56 30.22 -4.59
N ASP A 328 -27.63 30.11 -3.27
CA ASP A 328 -28.04 31.14 -2.32
C ASP A 328 -27.04 32.31 -2.21
N CYS A 329 -25.78 32.08 -2.57
CA CYS A 329 -24.72 33.10 -2.64
C CYS A 329 -24.73 33.89 -3.97
N ASN A 330 -25.43 33.45 -5.01
CA ASN A 330 -25.34 34.03 -6.37
C ASN A 330 -25.68 35.54 -6.47
N LYS A 331 -26.47 36.08 -5.51
CA LYS A 331 -26.84 37.50 -5.46
C LYS A 331 -25.88 38.35 -4.62
N GLU A 332 -24.95 37.72 -3.89
CA GLU A 332 -24.01 38.41 -3.02
C GLU A 332 -22.90 39.10 -3.81
N LYS A 333 -22.66 40.38 -3.52
CA LYS A 333 -21.67 41.19 -4.24
C LYS A 333 -20.27 40.60 -4.14
N ASP A 334 -19.89 40.13 -2.95
CA ASP A 334 -18.56 39.57 -2.69
C ASP A 334 -18.33 38.25 -3.44
N TYR A 335 -19.37 37.40 -3.56
CA TYR A 335 -19.28 36.16 -4.31
C TYR A 335 -19.15 36.43 -5.81
N ILE A 336 -19.91 37.39 -6.34
CA ILE A 336 -19.79 37.84 -7.74
C ILE A 336 -18.38 38.39 -8.00
N LYS A 337 -17.82 39.18 -7.06
CA LYS A 337 -16.46 39.71 -7.15
C LYS A 337 -15.42 38.59 -7.16
N PHE A 338 -15.54 37.63 -6.24
CA PHE A 338 -14.68 36.45 -6.17
C PHE A 338 -14.67 35.65 -7.49
N LEU A 339 -15.84 35.38 -8.06
CA LEU A 339 -15.91 34.68 -9.35
C LEU A 339 -15.25 35.46 -10.48
N ARG A 340 -15.39 36.79 -10.52
CA ARG A 340 -14.71 37.63 -11.53
C ARG A 340 -13.19 37.51 -11.43
N ILE A 341 -12.65 37.56 -10.22
CA ILE A 341 -11.20 37.41 -9.97
C ILE A 341 -10.67 36.06 -10.48
N ILE A 342 -11.37 34.96 -10.20
CA ILE A 342 -10.99 33.64 -10.73
C ILE A 342 -11.12 33.59 -12.26
N GLN A 343 -12.14 34.24 -12.81
CA GLN A 343 -12.39 34.27 -14.25
C GLN A 343 -11.40 35.13 -15.05
N GLU A 344 -10.64 36.01 -14.37
CA GLU A 344 -9.56 36.78 -14.98
C GLU A 344 -8.29 35.95 -15.22
N TRP A 345 -8.16 34.77 -14.59
CA TRP A 345 -7.00 33.90 -14.80
C TRP A 345 -6.91 33.41 -16.24
N ARG A 346 -5.75 33.64 -16.87
CA ARG A 346 -5.49 33.31 -18.27
C ARG A 346 -4.59 32.08 -18.48
N LYS A 347 -3.93 31.57 -17.43
CA LYS A 347 -3.03 30.42 -17.57
C LYS A 347 -3.84 29.14 -17.82
N PRO A 348 -3.64 28.41 -18.94
CA PRO A 348 -4.47 27.26 -19.29
C PRO A 348 -4.50 26.17 -18.21
N SER A 349 -3.36 25.86 -17.58
CA SER A 349 -3.31 24.87 -16.49
C SER A 349 -4.14 25.26 -15.27
N TRP A 350 -4.19 26.55 -14.93
CA TRP A 350 -5.04 27.02 -13.83
C TRP A 350 -6.52 26.92 -14.18
N ILE A 351 -6.88 27.25 -15.42
CA ILE A 351 -8.25 27.16 -15.91
C ILE A 351 -8.73 25.70 -15.94
N MET A 352 -7.86 24.76 -16.33
CA MET A 352 -8.17 23.34 -16.28
C MET A 352 -8.43 22.87 -14.85
N ASN A 353 -7.58 23.23 -13.89
CA ASN A 353 -7.78 22.90 -12.48
C ASN A 353 -9.12 23.42 -11.96
N ILE A 354 -9.42 24.73 -12.11
CA ILE A 354 -10.70 25.29 -11.61
C ILE A 354 -11.91 24.61 -12.26
N LYS A 355 -11.82 24.20 -13.53
CA LYS A 355 -12.90 23.50 -14.23
C LYS A 355 -13.10 22.09 -13.68
N GLU A 356 -12.02 21.34 -13.46
CA GLU A 356 -12.05 20.00 -12.84
C GLU A 356 -12.58 20.08 -11.40
N ASP A 357 -12.19 21.13 -10.69
CA ASP A 357 -12.65 21.48 -9.34
C ASP A 357 -14.07 22.08 -9.31
N GLY A 358 -14.81 22.06 -10.42
CA GLY A 358 -16.23 22.43 -10.47
C GLY A 358 -16.54 23.92 -10.46
N TYR A 359 -15.53 24.80 -10.37
CA TYR A 359 -15.75 26.24 -10.40
C TYR A 359 -16.33 26.72 -11.75
N PRO A 360 -17.16 27.79 -11.76
CA PRO A 360 -17.67 28.37 -12.99
C PRO A 360 -16.57 29.03 -13.83
N VAL A 361 -16.28 28.48 -15.01
CA VAL A 361 -15.36 29.06 -16.01
C VAL A 361 -16.09 29.93 -17.05
N SER A 362 -15.48 31.07 -17.39
CA SER A 362 -16.03 31.99 -18.40
C SER A 362 -15.97 31.42 -19.82
N LYS A 363 -16.66 32.07 -20.78
CA LYS A 363 -16.55 31.72 -22.20
C LYS A 363 -15.13 31.93 -22.72
N GLU A 364 -14.46 33.04 -22.36
CA GLU A 364 -13.09 33.29 -22.80
C GLU A 364 -12.12 32.23 -22.26
N GLN A 365 -12.27 31.83 -20.98
CA GLN A 365 -11.44 30.80 -20.37
C GLN A 365 -11.58 29.44 -21.08
N ARG A 366 -12.79 29.07 -21.50
CA ARG A 366 -13.02 27.85 -22.31
C ARG A 366 -12.32 27.92 -23.65
N THR A 367 -12.33 29.07 -24.31
CA THR A 367 -11.59 29.29 -25.57
C THR A 367 -10.09 29.12 -25.35
N ILE A 368 -9.51 29.73 -24.31
CA ILE A 368 -8.09 29.62 -23.96
C ILE A 368 -7.66 28.17 -23.75
N VAL A 369 -8.42 27.39 -22.98
CA VAL A 369 -8.09 25.97 -22.74
C VAL A 369 -8.20 25.15 -24.01
N THR A 370 -9.23 25.40 -24.82
CA THR A 370 -9.42 24.71 -26.09
C THR A 370 -8.26 24.99 -27.04
N GLU A 371 -7.85 26.24 -27.17
CA GLU A 371 -6.72 26.66 -27.99
C GLU A 371 -5.40 26.08 -27.48
N PHE A 372 -5.18 26.11 -26.16
CA PHE A 372 -4.00 25.52 -25.53
C PHE A 372 -3.90 24.01 -25.79
N LEU A 373 -4.97 23.26 -25.53
CA LEU A 373 -4.99 21.80 -25.75
C LEU A 373 -4.83 21.46 -27.23
N THR A 374 -5.42 22.27 -28.12
CA THR A 374 -5.27 22.11 -29.58
C THR A 374 -3.83 22.34 -30.01
N ASN A 375 -3.09 23.25 -29.35
CA ASN A 375 -1.72 23.60 -29.72
C ASN A 375 -0.64 22.93 -28.84
N LYS A 376 -1.01 22.11 -27.85
CA LYS A 376 -0.06 21.56 -26.86
C LYS A 376 1.06 20.72 -27.48
N PHE A 377 0.80 20.08 -28.61
CA PHE A 377 1.82 19.34 -29.36
C PHE A 377 2.95 20.24 -29.89
N LYS A 378 2.74 21.55 -30.02
CA LYS A 378 3.77 22.50 -30.46
C LYS A 378 4.89 22.70 -29.42
N GLU A 379 4.66 22.29 -28.17
CA GLU A 379 5.69 22.31 -27.12
C GLU A 379 6.94 21.51 -27.48
N ILE A 380 6.86 20.60 -28.49
CA ILE A 380 8.02 19.90 -29.01
C ILE A 380 9.12 20.88 -29.43
N ASP A 381 8.79 22.10 -29.90
CA ASP A 381 9.79 23.11 -30.30
C ASP A 381 10.70 23.50 -29.12
N ASN A 382 10.20 23.48 -27.89
CA ASN A 382 10.92 23.85 -26.67
C ASN A 382 11.73 22.70 -26.04
N VAL A 383 11.62 21.47 -26.57
CA VAL A 383 12.34 20.30 -26.05
C VAL A 383 13.84 20.37 -26.38
N CYS A 384 14.67 20.56 -25.36
CA CYS A 384 16.13 20.75 -25.50
C CYS A 384 16.97 19.58 -24.98
N THR A 385 16.40 18.71 -24.15
CA THR A 385 17.10 17.55 -23.56
C THR A 385 16.32 16.25 -23.75
N ILE A 386 16.97 15.11 -23.53
CA ILE A 386 16.31 13.79 -23.55
C ILE A 386 15.24 13.67 -22.45
N ASN A 387 15.46 14.31 -21.30
CA ASN A 387 14.50 14.34 -20.19
C ASN A 387 13.25 15.15 -20.53
N ASP A 388 13.42 16.28 -21.23
CA ASP A 388 12.29 17.07 -21.72
C ASP A 388 11.50 16.30 -22.77
N LEU A 389 12.20 15.52 -23.61
CA LEU A 389 11.56 14.67 -24.61
C LEU A 389 10.75 13.56 -23.94
N LEU A 390 11.29 12.87 -22.94
CA LEU A 390 10.57 11.85 -22.20
C LEU A 390 9.26 12.40 -21.61
N LYS A 391 9.34 13.53 -20.89
CA LYS A 391 8.16 14.22 -20.34
C LYS A 391 7.16 14.66 -21.41
N TYR A 392 7.65 15.06 -22.59
CA TYR A 392 6.80 15.41 -23.71
C TYR A 392 6.02 14.19 -24.23
N LEU A 393 6.69 13.04 -24.38
CA LEU A 393 6.11 11.81 -24.92
C LEU A 393 5.10 11.15 -23.98
N GLU A 394 5.28 11.27 -22.67
CA GLU A 394 4.37 10.72 -21.65
C GLU A 394 3.00 11.44 -21.59
N ASP A 395 2.88 12.63 -22.19
CA ASP A 395 1.64 13.41 -22.18
C ASP A 395 0.71 13.03 -23.34
N GLU A 396 -0.23 12.11 -23.06
CA GLU A 396 -1.17 11.60 -24.05
C GLU A 396 -1.99 12.70 -24.76
N THR A 397 -2.24 13.83 -24.10
CA THR A 397 -3.08 14.90 -24.65
C THR A 397 -2.51 15.50 -25.93
N LYS A 398 -1.18 15.40 -26.10
CA LYS A 398 -0.46 15.90 -27.27
C LYS A 398 -0.70 15.07 -28.54
N THR A 399 -1.15 13.82 -28.41
CA THR A 399 -1.35 12.92 -29.56
C THR A 399 -2.62 13.20 -30.36
N LYS A 400 -3.66 13.80 -29.75
CA LYS A 400 -4.99 13.94 -30.36
C LYS A 400 -5.04 14.88 -31.57
N GLN A 401 -4.30 15.99 -31.51
CA GLN A 401 -4.38 17.10 -32.48
C GLN A 401 -3.06 17.32 -33.24
N ILE A 402 -2.03 16.50 -32.98
CA ILE A 402 -0.73 16.63 -33.65
C ILE A 402 -0.89 16.47 -35.16
N SER A 403 -0.20 17.35 -35.91
CA SER A 403 -0.12 17.29 -37.37
C SER A 403 1.09 16.48 -37.82
N THR A 404 1.11 16.08 -39.10
CA THR A 404 2.24 15.36 -39.70
C THR A 404 3.56 16.13 -39.58
N GLU A 405 3.54 17.46 -39.75
CA GLU A 405 4.72 18.33 -39.59
C GLU A 405 5.32 18.22 -38.18
N TYR A 406 4.49 18.29 -37.15
CA TYR A 406 4.98 18.23 -35.77
C TYR A 406 5.37 16.82 -35.36
N LEU A 407 4.73 15.79 -35.92
CA LEU A 407 5.18 14.40 -35.73
C LEU A 407 6.59 14.20 -36.31
N GLN A 408 6.90 14.79 -37.47
CA GLN A 408 8.25 14.76 -38.04
C GLN A 408 9.26 15.43 -37.11
N LYS A 409 8.94 16.59 -36.53
CA LYS A 409 9.79 17.24 -35.52
C LYS A 409 10.03 16.36 -34.29
N VAL A 410 9.00 15.63 -33.82
CA VAL A 410 9.15 14.67 -32.72
C VAL A 410 10.13 13.55 -33.11
N SER A 411 9.99 12.97 -34.31
CA SER A 411 10.90 11.94 -34.83
C SER A 411 12.35 12.45 -34.94
N GLU A 412 12.55 13.67 -35.44
CA GLU A 412 13.87 14.29 -35.53
C GLU A 412 14.52 14.50 -34.16
N LYS A 413 13.77 15.02 -33.18
CA LYS A 413 14.26 15.19 -31.81
C LYS A 413 14.52 13.85 -31.13
N PHE A 414 13.67 12.85 -31.35
CA PHE A 414 13.85 11.48 -30.88
C PHE A 414 15.18 10.90 -31.38
N LYS A 415 15.43 10.93 -32.69
CA LYS A 415 16.70 10.45 -33.27
C LYS A 415 17.90 11.21 -32.71
N LYS A 416 17.84 12.55 -32.75
CA LYS A 416 18.92 13.43 -32.24
C LYS A 416 19.32 13.12 -30.80
N TYR A 417 18.35 12.96 -29.89
CA TYR A 417 18.66 12.79 -28.46
C TYR A 417 19.01 11.33 -28.12
N THR A 418 18.40 10.34 -28.78
CA THR A 418 18.73 8.93 -28.54
C THR A 418 20.06 8.49 -29.16
N GLU A 419 20.54 9.15 -30.22
CA GLU A 419 21.87 8.91 -30.81
C GLU A 419 23.00 9.52 -29.96
N LYS A 420 22.76 10.71 -29.38
CA LYS A 420 23.76 11.44 -28.59
C LYS A 420 23.90 10.94 -27.16
N ASP A 421 22.82 10.46 -26.57
CA ASP A 421 22.81 9.97 -25.20
C ASP A 421 23.12 8.47 -25.14
N THR A 422 23.81 8.05 -24.08
CA THR A 422 24.16 6.64 -23.83
C THR A 422 23.68 6.15 -22.47
N SER A 423 23.02 7.02 -21.69
CA SER A 423 22.45 6.70 -20.40
C SER A 423 21.26 5.75 -20.51
N ILE A 424 20.90 5.17 -19.37
CA ILE A 424 19.76 4.26 -19.22
C ILE A 424 18.40 4.87 -19.64
N ILE A 425 18.31 6.20 -19.71
CA ILE A 425 17.09 6.94 -20.07
C ILE A 425 16.68 6.68 -21.52
N VAL A 426 17.63 6.33 -22.40
CA VAL A 426 17.36 6.00 -23.80
C VAL A 426 16.28 4.93 -23.92
N SER A 427 16.35 3.87 -23.10
CA SER A 427 15.38 2.78 -23.11
C SER A 427 13.97 3.24 -22.73
N SER A 428 13.85 4.14 -21.74
CA SER A 428 12.58 4.74 -21.35
C SER A 428 12.01 5.64 -22.45
N VAL A 429 12.86 6.39 -23.17
CA VAL A 429 12.43 7.22 -24.30
C VAL A 429 11.95 6.38 -25.48
N TYR A 430 12.63 5.27 -25.80
CA TYR A 430 12.16 4.32 -26.82
C TYR A 430 10.79 3.76 -26.48
N TYR A 431 10.60 3.34 -25.22
CA TYR A 431 9.29 2.88 -24.74
C TYR A 431 8.22 3.96 -24.85
N ALA A 432 8.46 5.15 -24.29
CA ALA A 432 7.51 6.26 -24.32
C ALA A 432 7.17 6.70 -25.75
N TYR A 433 8.16 6.70 -26.67
CA TYR A 433 7.93 7.06 -28.06
C TYR A 433 7.04 6.03 -28.78
N MET A 434 7.26 4.74 -28.55
CA MET A 434 6.38 3.70 -29.11
C MET A 434 4.94 3.84 -28.60
N ILE A 435 4.76 4.09 -27.30
CA ILE A 435 3.43 4.36 -26.73
C ILE A 435 2.80 5.62 -27.35
N PHE A 436 3.58 6.68 -27.54
CA PHE A 436 3.15 7.90 -28.21
C PHE A 436 2.66 7.64 -29.65
N LEU A 437 3.40 6.85 -30.43
CA LEU A 437 3.02 6.45 -31.78
C LEU A 437 1.75 5.57 -31.81
N ILE A 438 1.64 4.61 -30.87
CA ILE A 438 0.44 3.77 -30.72
C ILE A 438 -0.79 4.66 -30.46
N ASN A 439 -0.66 5.61 -29.54
CA ASN A 439 -1.72 6.56 -29.20
C ASN A 439 -2.13 7.41 -30.41
N ILE A 440 -1.20 7.89 -31.23
CA ILE A 440 -1.51 8.58 -32.49
C ILE A 440 -2.27 7.63 -33.44
N ASN A 441 -1.74 6.43 -33.69
CA ASN A 441 -2.33 5.49 -34.63
C ASN A 441 -3.78 5.09 -34.26
N GLN A 442 -4.08 5.01 -32.96
CA GLN A 442 -5.41 4.69 -32.46
C GLN A 442 -6.36 5.91 -32.43
N LYS A 443 -5.90 7.06 -31.94
CA LYS A 443 -6.77 8.17 -31.52
C LYS A 443 -6.73 9.40 -32.46
N ASN A 444 -5.68 9.58 -33.26
CA ASN A 444 -5.51 10.75 -34.12
C ASN A 444 -6.18 10.57 -35.50
N GLN A 445 -6.79 11.64 -36.01
CA GLN A 445 -7.50 11.64 -37.31
C GLN A 445 -6.78 12.45 -38.41
N TYR A 446 -5.73 13.21 -38.06
CA TYR A 446 -5.05 14.17 -38.94
C TYR A 446 -3.77 13.62 -39.57
N VAL A 447 -3.18 12.58 -38.98
CA VAL A 447 -1.94 11.96 -39.46
C VAL A 447 -2.25 10.67 -40.22
N ASP A 448 -1.55 10.44 -41.33
CA ASP A 448 -1.64 9.19 -42.07
C ASP A 448 -1.17 8.02 -41.19
N LYS A 449 -2.08 7.09 -40.91
CA LYS A 449 -1.81 5.88 -40.12
C LYS A 449 -0.72 5.01 -40.73
N ARG A 450 -0.58 4.99 -42.07
CA ARG A 450 0.51 4.24 -42.73
C ARG A 450 1.87 4.87 -42.45
N TYR A 451 1.95 6.19 -42.36
CA TYR A 451 3.17 6.88 -41.96
C TYR A 451 3.55 6.50 -40.52
N VAL A 452 2.59 6.55 -39.59
CA VAL A 452 2.82 6.19 -38.17
C VAL A 452 3.28 4.74 -38.05
N GLN A 453 2.63 3.81 -38.75
CA GLN A 453 3.02 2.39 -38.76
C GLN A 453 4.45 2.17 -39.32
N LYS A 454 4.83 2.89 -40.37
CA LYS A 454 6.21 2.84 -40.90
C LYS A 454 7.22 3.33 -39.86
N GLU A 455 6.91 4.41 -39.15
CA GLU A 455 7.77 4.93 -38.09
C GLU A 455 7.88 3.91 -36.93
N MET A 456 6.78 3.31 -36.50
CA MET A 456 6.79 2.26 -35.46
C MET A 456 7.70 1.08 -35.85
N ILE A 457 7.55 0.57 -37.08
CA ILE A 457 8.39 -0.53 -37.60
C ILE A 457 9.86 -0.10 -37.64
N HIS A 458 10.14 1.11 -38.10
CA HIS A 458 11.49 1.64 -38.17
C HIS A 458 12.13 1.77 -36.77
N THR A 459 11.41 2.36 -35.80
CA THR A 459 11.88 2.50 -34.41
C THR A 459 12.17 1.14 -33.76
N GLN A 460 11.31 0.14 -33.97
CA GLN A 460 11.52 -1.21 -33.45
C GLN A 460 12.76 -1.87 -34.07
N ARG A 461 12.95 -1.78 -35.39
CA ARG A 461 14.15 -2.33 -36.05
C ARG A 461 15.42 -1.65 -35.59
N VAL A 462 15.43 -0.32 -35.50
CA VAL A 462 16.60 0.43 -35.01
C VAL A 462 16.95 0.02 -33.58
N TRP A 463 15.94 -0.19 -32.72
CA TRP A 463 16.17 -0.73 -31.39
C TRP A 463 16.89 -2.09 -31.45
N GLN A 464 16.29 -3.05 -32.16
CA GLN A 464 16.75 -4.43 -32.22
C GLN A 464 18.15 -4.56 -32.86
N GLU A 465 18.40 -3.83 -33.94
CA GLU A 465 19.63 -3.97 -34.74
C GLU A 465 20.79 -3.14 -34.17
N ASN A 466 20.52 -1.98 -33.55
CA ASN A 466 21.58 -1.01 -33.24
C ASN A 466 21.66 -0.59 -31.76
N ILE A 467 20.53 -0.47 -31.07
CA ILE A 467 20.49 0.17 -29.73
C ILE A 467 20.53 -0.85 -28.60
N TYR A 468 19.84 -1.99 -28.75
CA TYR A 468 19.73 -3.00 -27.70
C TYR A 468 21.11 -3.44 -27.17
N GLU A 469 22.00 -3.92 -28.04
CA GLU A 469 23.35 -4.35 -27.61
C GLU A 469 24.17 -3.22 -27.00
N LYS A 470 24.03 -2.00 -27.53
CA LYS A 470 24.75 -0.81 -27.03
C LYS A 470 24.30 -0.48 -25.61
N GLN A 471 22.99 -0.53 -25.34
CA GLN A 471 22.44 -0.31 -24.01
C GLN A 471 22.84 -1.43 -23.05
N CYS A 472 22.81 -2.70 -23.49
CA CYS A 472 23.27 -3.81 -22.66
C CYS A 472 24.74 -3.68 -22.23
N LYS A 473 25.62 -3.23 -23.13
CA LYS A 473 27.04 -2.99 -22.84
C LYS A 473 27.27 -1.85 -21.83
N ASN A 474 26.32 -0.93 -21.69
CA ASN A 474 26.38 0.17 -20.73
C ASN A 474 25.89 -0.24 -19.32
N MET A 475 25.37 -1.46 -19.15
CA MET A 475 24.93 -1.96 -17.85
C MET A 475 26.11 -2.49 -17.03
N HIS A 476 26.06 -2.27 -15.71
CA HIS A 476 27.00 -2.92 -14.80
C HIS A 476 26.62 -4.40 -14.67
N THR A 477 27.60 -5.28 -14.87
CA THR A 477 27.42 -6.72 -14.67
C THR A 477 27.90 -7.09 -13.28
N PHE A 478 26.99 -7.64 -12.47
CA PHE A 478 27.34 -8.30 -11.21
C PHE A 478 27.37 -9.81 -11.49
N SER A 479 28.50 -10.46 -11.25
CA SER A 479 28.64 -11.91 -11.40
C SER A 479 29.08 -12.53 -10.08
N TYR A 480 28.45 -13.65 -9.74
CA TYR A 480 28.78 -14.47 -8.58
C TYR A 480 29.02 -15.89 -9.08
N GLU A 481 30.12 -16.50 -8.66
CA GLU A 481 30.47 -17.87 -8.99
C GLU A 481 30.32 -18.75 -7.74
N HIS A 482 29.76 -19.93 -7.91
CA HIS A 482 29.62 -20.91 -6.84
C HIS A 482 29.95 -22.30 -7.39
N GLU A 483 30.79 -23.05 -6.68
CA GLU A 483 31.14 -24.41 -7.04
C GLU A 483 30.26 -25.39 -6.27
N ILE A 484 29.59 -26.30 -6.98
CA ILE A 484 28.76 -27.36 -6.40
C ILE A 484 29.36 -28.70 -6.76
N LYS A 485 29.50 -29.59 -5.78
CA LYS A 485 30.06 -30.93 -6.01
C LYS A 485 29.16 -31.74 -6.94
N THR A 486 29.77 -32.50 -7.85
CA THR A 486 29.04 -33.37 -8.78
C THR A 486 28.12 -34.38 -8.07
N GLU A 487 28.53 -34.88 -6.91
CA GLU A 487 27.72 -35.79 -6.07
C GLU A 487 26.39 -35.15 -5.65
N ASP A 488 26.41 -33.87 -5.26
CA ASP A 488 25.20 -33.13 -4.88
C ASP A 488 24.28 -32.90 -6.09
N LEU A 489 24.86 -32.59 -7.26
CA LEU A 489 24.11 -32.45 -8.52
C LEU A 489 23.46 -33.77 -8.97
N MET A 490 24.17 -34.89 -8.81
CA MET A 490 23.64 -36.22 -9.08
C MET A 490 22.47 -36.53 -8.14
N ARG A 491 22.65 -36.33 -6.83
CA ARG A 491 21.60 -36.54 -5.83
C ARG A 491 20.37 -35.67 -6.10
N PHE A 492 20.57 -34.39 -6.40
CA PHE A 492 19.48 -33.48 -6.78
C PHE A 492 18.73 -33.99 -8.02
N SER A 493 19.46 -34.42 -9.04
CA SER A 493 18.88 -34.93 -10.29
C SER A 493 18.09 -36.22 -10.06
N ASP A 494 18.60 -37.13 -9.23
CA ASP A 494 17.92 -38.38 -8.88
C ASP A 494 16.61 -38.14 -8.14
N ILE A 495 16.62 -37.26 -7.14
CA ILE A 495 15.41 -36.88 -6.40
C ILE A 495 14.39 -36.21 -7.33
N SER A 496 14.86 -35.35 -8.23
CA SER A 496 13.99 -34.61 -9.17
C SER A 496 13.32 -35.53 -10.20
N LEU A 497 14.02 -36.58 -10.64
CA LEU A 497 13.46 -37.62 -11.50
C LEU A 497 12.45 -38.51 -10.75
N LEU A 498 12.77 -38.90 -9.51
CA LEU A 498 11.93 -39.78 -8.71
C LEU A 498 10.63 -39.10 -8.29
N ASN A 499 10.70 -37.84 -7.86
CA ASN A 499 9.55 -37.06 -7.41
C ASN A 499 9.61 -35.64 -7.97
N PRO A 500 8.98 -35.39 -9.13
CA PRO A 500 9.02 -34.08 -9.77
C PRO A 500 8.24 -32.99 -9.00
N ILE A 501 7.42 -33.35 -8.00
CA ILE A 501 6.73 -32.37 -7.13
C ILE A 501 7.76 -31.65 -6.24
N ILE A 502 8.79 -32.35 -5.76
CA ILE A 502 9.89 -31.73 -4.99
C ILE A 502 10.62 -30.71 -5.84
N PHE A 503 10.90 -31.04 -7.11
CA PHE A 503 11.48 -30.11 -8.06
C PHE A 503 10.57 -28.88 -8.24
N ALA A 504 9.27 -29.07 -8.42
CA ALA A 504 8.31 -27.98 -8.56
C ALA A 504 8.27 -27.06 -7.32
N LYS A 505 8.32 -27.62 -6.10
CA LYS A 505 8.33 -26.83 -4.85
C LYS A 505 9.54 -25.91 -4.74
N ASN A 506 10.70 -26.35 -5.24
CA ASN A 506 11.90 -25.50 -5.29
C ASN A 506 11.74 -24.34 -6.27
N CYS A 507 11.03 -24.58 -7.39
CA CYS A 507 10.80 -23.57 -8.42
C CYS A 507 9.68 -22.58 -8.06
N ILE A 508 8.58 -23.06 -7.47
CA ILE A 508 7.35 -22.30 -7.22
C ILE A 508 7.04 -22.29 -5.71
N PRO A 509 7.59 -21.31 -4.96
CA PRO A 509 7.19 -21.05 -3.58
C PRO A 509 5.69 -20.71 -3.51
N SER A 510 4.89 -21.68 -3.09
CA SER A 510 3.42 -21.64 -3.11
C SER A 510 2.78 -21.83 -1.73
N SER A 511 3.58 -22.17 -0.71
CA SER A 511 3.10 -22.21 0.68
C SER A 511 3.03 -20.81 1.27
N GLU A 512 2.16 -20.61 2.27
CA GLU A 512 2.01 -19.34 2.99
C GLU A 512 3.37 -18.79 3.44
N LYS A 513 4.18 -19.64 4.09
CA LYS A 513 5.51 -19.27 4.57
C LYS A 513 6.42 -18.81 3.42
N ALA A 514 6.47 -19.57 2.32
CA ALA A 514 7.38 -19.25 1.23
C ALA A 514 6.97 -17.97 0.49
N VAL A 515 5.66 -17.73 0.33
CA VAL A 515 5.15 -16.48 -0.24
C VAL A 515 5.45 -15.30 0.70
N LEU A 516 5.24 -15.47 2.00
CA LEU A 516 5.55 -14.45 3.00
C LEU A 516 7.06 -14.15 3.06
N ASP A 517 7.93 -15.15 2.98
CA ASP A 517 9.39 -14.96 2.94
C ASP A 517 9.80 -14.09 1.73
N VAL A 518 9.13 -14.26 0.58
CA VAL A 518 9.33 -13.38 -0.59
C VAL A 518 8.84 -11.97 -0.29
N MET A 519 7.65 -11.81 0.31
CA MET A 519 7.11 -10.50 0.67
C MET A 519 7.99 -9.75 1.68
N GLU A 520 8.49 -10.44 2.69
CA GLU A 520 9.40 -9.90 3.70
C GLU A 520 10.69 -9.42 3.03
N ASN A 521 11.31 -10.24 2.17
CA ASN A 521 12.52 -9.86 1.42
C ASN A 521 12.27 -8.63 0.53
N THR A 522 11.15 -8.59 -0.20
CA THR A 522 10.76 -7.42 -1.01
C THR A 522 10.60 -6.17 -0.14
N SER A 523 10.02 -6.31 1.06
CA SER A 523 9.80 -5.19 1.99
C SER A 523 11.09 -4.60 2.58
N GLU A 524 12.20 -5.34 2.57
CA GLU A 524 13.50 -4.86 3.04
C GLU A 524 14.19 -3.92 2.04
N TYR A 525 13.80 -3.98 0.75
CA TYR A 525 14.41 -3.20 -0.33
C TYR A 525 13.41 -2.25 -1.04
N PRO A 526 12.65 -1.40 -0.31
CA PRO A 526 11.57 -0.60 -0.89
C PRO A 526 12.06 0.37 -1.97
N LEU A 527 13.30 0.88 -1.84
CA LEU A 527 13.91 1.77 -2.84
C LEU A 527 14.00 1.12 -4.23
N ALA A 528 14.19 -0.20 -4.32
CA ALA A 528 14.26 -0.91 -5.60
C ALA A 528 12.92 -0.93 -6.34
N HIS A 529 11.81 -0.66 -5.64
CA HIS A 529 10.44 -0.72 -6.15
C HIS A 529 9.78 0.66 -6.24
N LEU A 530 10.38 1.72 -5.68
CA LEU A 530 9.89 3.10 -5.78
C LEU A 530 10.17 3.75 -7.15
N PHE A 531 11.13 3.24 -7.90
CA PHE A 531 11.50 3.77 -9.21
C PHE A 531 11.03 2.82 -10.33
N ARG A 532 10.45 3.39 -11.40
CA ARG A 532 10.14 2.61 -12.61
C ARG A 532 11.43 2.10 -13.23
N GLY A 533 11.57 0.78 -13.30
CA GLY A 533 12.64 0.13 -14.05
C GLY A 533 12.23 -0.14 -15.50
N MET A 534 13.21 -0.40 -16.36
CA MET A 534 13.00 -0.92 -17.71
C MET A 534 13.73 -2.25 -17.86
N THR A 535 13.03 -3.26 -18.36
CA THR A 535 13.63 -4.52 -18.81
C THR A 535 14.03 -4.37 -20.28
N LEU A 536 15.32 -4.57 -20.58
CA LEU A 536 15.83 -4.54 -21.95
C LEU A 536 15.58 -5.91 -22.61
N SER A 537 14.79 -5.92 -23.67
CA SER A 537 14.61 -7.11 -24.53
C SER A 537 15.11 -6.82 -25.94
N PRO A 538 15.62 -7.84 -26.67
CA PRO A 538 16.07 -7.69 -28.05
C PRO A 538 15.00 -7.09 -28.97
N ILE A 539 13.72 -7.43 -28.74
CA ILE A 539 12.62 -6.94 -29.59
C ILE A 539 12.32 -5.47 -29.28
N PHE A 540 12.13 -5.12 -28.00
CA PHE A 540 11.84 -3.77 -27.53
C PHE A 540 11.95 -3.67 -26.00
N PRO A 541 12.28 -2.51 -25.38
CA PRO A 541 12.30 -2.40 -23.93
C PRO A 541 10.89 -2.36 -23.35
N THR A 542 10.72 -2.84 -22.12
CA THR A 542 9.42 -2.94 -21.43
C THR A 542 9.51 -2.42 -19.99
N GLU A 543 8.41 -1.93 -19.42
CA GLU A 543 8.38 -1.52 -18.01
C GLU A 543 8.64 -2.73 -17.09
N LYS A 544 9.50 -2.53 -16.09
CA LYS A 544 9.74 -3.49 -15.01
C LYS A 544 8.49 -3.58 -14.11
N ASP A 545 8.28 -4.73 -13.50
CA ASP A 545 7.26 -4.98 -12.47
C ASP A 545 5.79 -4.88 -12.93
N LYS A 546 5.55 -4.78 -14.24
CA LYS A 546 4.20 -4.69 -14.78
C LYS A 546 3.56 -6.08 -14.92
N ILE A 547 2.65 -6.39 -14.00
CA ILE A 547 1.80 -7.57 -14.07
C ILE A 547 0.52 -7.23 -14.84
N VAL A 548 0.20 -8.04 -15.85
CA VAL A 548 -1.03 -7.94 -16.63
C VAL A 548 -2.07 -8.87 -16.01
N TYR A 549 -3.10 -8.30 -15.38
CA TYR A 549 -4.20 -9.07 -14.79
C TYR A 549 -5.35 -9.35 -15.75
N GLU A 550 -5.42 -8.64 -16.88
CA GLU A 550 -6.50 -8.83 -17.86
C GLU A 550 -6.40 -10.24 -18.47
N ARG A 551 -7.42 -11.08 -18.28
CA ARG A 551 -7.48 -12.49 -18.72
C ARG A 551 -6.51 -13.45 -18.01
N HIS A 552 -5.88 -13.02 -16.93
CA HIS A 552 -4.98 -13.83 -16.10
C HIS A 552 -5.59 -14.10 -14.71
N ASP A 553 -6.59 -14.98 -14.64
CA ASP A 553 -7.38 -15.16 -13.40
C ASP A 553 -6.54 -15.74 -12.24
N ILE A 554 -5.58 -16.63 -12.53
CA ILE A 554 -4.66 -17.15 -11.49
C ILE A 554 -3.82 -16.02 -10.86
N ASP A 555 -3.43 -15.02 -11.64
CA ASP A 555 -2.67 -13.87 -11.11
C ASP A 555 -3.56 -12.95 -10.27
N LYS A 556 -4.87 -12.86 -10.58
CA LYS A 556 -5.83 -12.16 -9.71
C LYS A 556 -6.01 -12.89 -8.38
N MET A 557 -6.10 -14.22 -8.40
CA MET A 557 -6.20 -15.02 -7.18
C MET A 557 -4.93 -14.90 -6.33
N LEU A 558 -3.75 -14.86 -6.97
CA LEU A 558 -2.50 -14.58 -6.28
C LEU A 558 -2.51 -13.18 -5.64
N LEU A 559 -3.03 -12.16 -6.33
CA LEU A 559 -3.18 -10.81 -5.79
C LEU A 559 -4.13 -10.78 -4.59
N GLU A 560 -5.26 -11.48 -4.65
CA GLU A 560 -6.20 -11.64 -3.53
C GLU A 560 -5.53 -12.32 -2.33
N TYR A 561 -4.78 -13.39 -2.57
CA TYR A 561 -4.02 -14.10 -1.54
C TYR A 561 -2.96 -13.20 -0.88
N VAL A 562 -2.20 -12.42 -1.66
CA VAL A 562 -1.23 -11.44 -1.15
C VAL A 562 -1.92 -10.37 -0.29
N ASN A 563 -3.09 -9.88 -0.71
CA ASN A 563 -3.87 -8.92 0.07
C ASN A 563 -4.31 -9.51 1.42
N GLU A 564 -4.73 -10.78 1.44
CA GLU A 564 -5.09 -11.47 2.66
C GLU A 564 -3.89 -11.65 3.60
N LEU A 565 -2.73 -12.05 3.08
CA LEU A 565 -1.50 -12.16 3.85
C LEU A 565 -1.06 -10.82 4.41
N LYS A 566 -1.12 -9.74 3.62
CA LYS A 566 -0.82 -8.38 4.09
C LYS A 566 -1.73 -7.96 5.24
N ARG A 567 -3.03 -8.30 5.19
CA ARG A 567 -3.97 -8.03 6.29
C ARG A 567 -3.67 -8.84 7.55
N LYS A 568 -3.34 -10.14 7.42
CA LYS A 568 -3.12 -11.05 8.56
C LYS A 568 -1.71 -10.96 9.17
N LYS A 569 -0.71 -10.72 8.34
CA LYS A 569 0.73 -10.83 8.65
C LYS A 569 1.52 -9.59 8.24
N GLY A 570 0.84 -8.48 7.95
CA GLY A 570 1.46 -7.22 7.54
C GLY A 570 2.50 -6.71 8.54
N TYR A 571 2.34 -6.97 9.84
CA TYR A 571 3.32 -6.61 10.87
C TYR A 571 4.72 -7.21 10.66
N LYS A 572 4.85 -8.24 9.81
CA LYS A 572 6.15 -8.84 9.46
C LYS A 572 6.89 -8.06 8.39
N LEU A 573 6.17 -7.28 7.58
CA LEU A 573 6.72 -6.51 6.48
C LEU A 573 7.34 -5.22 7.04
N LEU A 574 8.63 -5.01 6.79
CA LEU A 574 9.35 -3.82 7.26
C LEU A 574 8.79 -2.54 6.62
N ASN A 575 8.39 -2.63 5.36
CA ASN A 575 7.74 -1.56 4.61
C ASN A 575 6.47 -2.09 3.95
N GLN A 576 5.35 -1.37 4.12
CA GLN A 576 4.08 -1.70 3.48
C GLN A 576 4.06 -1.18 2.03
N LEU A 577 4.23 -2.08 1.06
CA LEU A 577 4.19 -1.76 -0.37
C LEU A 577 2.82 -2.12 -0.97
N GLU A 578 2.54 -1.61 -2.18
CA GLU A 578 1.34 -2.02 -2.94
C GLU A 578 1.40 -3.51 -3.28
N SER A 579 0.24 -4.16 -3.26
CA SER A 579 0.16 -5.63 -3.37
C SER A 579 0.69 -6.16 -4.70
N GLU A 580 0.55 -5.39 -5.77
CA GLU A 580 1.07 -5.69 -7.10
C GLU A 580 2.60 -5.79 -7.13
N VAL A 581 3.30 -5.06 -6.26
CA VAL A 581 4.77 -5.13 -6.15
C VAL A 581 5.21 -6.49 -5.60
N TYR A 582 4.47 -7.01 -4.62
CA TYR A 582 4.73 -8.35 -4.09
C TYR A 582 4.41 -9.43 -5.12
N VAL A 583 3.30 -9.31 -5.86
CA VAL A 583 2.96 -10.24 -6.95
C VAL A 583 4.06 -10.27 -8.02
N SER A 584 4.58 -9.10 -8.42
CA SER A 584 5.73 -9.03 -9.34
C SER A 584 6.95 -9.76 -8.79
N SER A 585 7.31 -9.51 -7.53
CA SER A 585 8.46 -10.14 -6.87
C SER A 585 8.33 -11.66 -6.77
N ILE A 586 7.11 -12.17 -6.57
CA ILE A 586 6.81 -13.61 -6.57
C ILE A 586 7.06 -14.21 -7.96
N HIS A 587 6.60 -13.56 -9.03
CA HIS A 587 6.87 -14.00 -10.40
C HIS A 587 8.35 -14.00 -10.75
N ASP A 588 9.09 -12.98 -10.32
CA ASP A 588 10.55 -12.93 -10.51
C ASP A 588 11.24 -14.07 -9.74
N ARG A 589 10.77 -14.38 -8.53
CA ARG A 589 11.25 -15.53 -7.76
C ARG A 589 10.99 -16.84 -8.48
N TYR A 590 9.81 -17.03 -9.10
CA TYR A 590 9.51 -18.21 -9.90
C TYR A 590 10.51 -18.41 -11.04
N LYS A 591 10.83 -17.33 -11.78
CA LYS A 591 11.80 -17.36 -12.88
C LYS A 591 13.20 -17.70 -12.38
N MET A 592 13.67 -17.02 -11.33
CA MET A 592 15.00 -17.22 -10.77
C MET A 592 15.19 -18.63 -10.23
N ASN A 593 14.25 -19.10 -9.40
CA ASN A 593 14.33 -20.43 -8.82
C ASN A 593 14.30 -21.52 -9.89
N THR A 594 13.46 -21.36 -10.92
CA THR A 594 13.38 -22.30 -12.05
C THR A 594 14.69 -22.32 -12.84
N GLN A 595 15.28 -21.15 -13.13
CA GLN A 595 16.57 -21.05 -13.79
C GLN A 595 17.67 -21.77 -12.99
N SER A 596 17.73 -21.55 -11.68
CA SER A 596 18.69 -22.21 -10.79
C SER A 596 18.48 -23.73 -10.75
N ALA A 597 17.25 -24.19 -10.52
CA ALA A 597 16.91 -25.60 -10.43
C ALA A 597 17.23 -26.36 -11.72
N LEU A 598 16.85 -25.80 -12.88
CA LEU A 598 17.16 -26.42 -14.17
C LEU A 598 18.66 -26.39 -14.48
N SER A 599 19.41 -25.40 -14.00
CA SER A 599 20.87 -25.35 -14.18
C SER A 599 21.59 -26.43 -13.36
N MET A 600 21.08 -26.76 -12.15
CA MET A 600 21.62 -27.83 -11.31
C MET A 600 21.29 -29.25 -11.81
N PHE A 601 20.30 -29.38 -12.70
CA PHE A 601 19.91 -30.68 -13.24
C PHE A 601 20.89 -31.18 -14.32
N ILE A 602 21.46 -32.38 -14.14
CA ILE A 602 22.48 -32.94 -15.04
C ILE A 602 22.06 -34.24 -15.75
N LYS A 603 20.89 -34.80 -15.44
CA LYS A 603 20.35 -36.04 -16.04
C LYS A 603 19.33 -35.79 -17.17
N GLU A 604 19.68 -34.87 -18.07
CA GLU A 604 18.81 -34.42 -19.17
C GLU A 604 18.38 -35.56 -20.10
N GLU A 605 19.29 -36.48 -20.43
CA GLU A 605 19.02 -37.64 -21.28
C GLU A 605 18.05 -38.65 -20.62
N ASP A 606 18.23 -38.92 -19.32
CA ASP A 606 17.36 -39.82 -18.56
C ASP A 606 15.91 -39.29 -18.53
N LEU A 607 15.75 -37.99 -18.27
CA LEU A 607 14.44 -37.35 -18.28
C LEU A 607 13.80 -37.39 -19.67
N TYR A 608 14.57 -37.13 -20.73
CA TYR A 608 14.09 -37.23 -22.10
C TYR A 608 13.59 -38.64 -22.43
N ASN A 609 14.36 -39.65 -22.05
CA ASN A 609 14.01 -41.05 -22.25
C ASN A 609 12.79 -41.48 -21.43
N ALA A 610 12.58 -40.91 -20.25
CA ALA A 610 11.35 -41.09 -19.47
C ALA A 610 10.15 -40.49 -20.22
N VAL A 611 10.24 -39.23 -20.65
CA VAL A 611 9.18 -38.55 -21.43
C VAL A 611 8.83 -39.30 -22.71
N ARG A 612 9.83 -39.85 -23.41
CA ARG A 612 9.62 -40.67 -24.61
C ARG A 612 8.77 -41.90 -24.35
N LYS A 613 8.80 -42.48 -23.14
CA LYS A 613 7.95 -43.62 -22.75
C LYS A 613 6.51 -43.23 -22.42
N TYR A 614 6.26 -41.97 -22.05
CA TYR A 614 4.93 -41.48 -21.66
C TYR A 614 4.02 -41.17 -22.86
N THR A 615 4.59 -41.11 -24.06
CA THR A 615 3.87 -40.71 -25.28
C THR A 615 3.93 -41.78 -26.36
N LYS A 616 2.89 -41.83 -27.17
CA LYS A 616 2.84 -42.64 -28.40
C LYS A 616 3.41 -41.89 -29.61
N ILE A 617 3.66 -40.58 -29.48
CA ILE A 617 4.26 -39.77 -30.53
C ILE A 617 5.72 -40.18 -30.68
N GLU A 618 6.13 -40.49 -31.91
CA GLU A 618 7.53 -40.77 -32.21
C GLU A 618 8.37 -39.50 -32.07
N LEU A 619 9.20 -39.44 -31.05
CA LEU A 619 10.12 -38.33 -30.79
C LEU A 619 11.47 -38.56 -31.47
N LEU A 620 12.12 -37.48 -31.88
CA LEU A 620 13.50 -37.48 -32.38
C LEU A 620 14.46 -38.12 -31.36
N PRO A 621 15.61 -38.67 -31.78
CA PRO A 621 16.62 -39.14 -30.84
C PRO A 621 17.17 -37.97 -30.01
N TYR A 622 17.51 -38.23 -28.76
CA TYR A 622 18.20 -37.26 -27.91
C TYR A 622 19.55 -36.87 -28.53
N SER A 623 19.93 -35.60 -28.36
CA SER A 623 21.21 -35.04 -28.79
C SER A 623 21.68 -34.06 -27.73
N ASN A 624 22.99 -34.07 -27.42
CA ASN A 624 23.58 -33.07 -26.53
C ASN A 624 23.52 -31.65 -27.12
N THR A 625 23.46 -31.54 -28.45
CA THR A 625 23.21 -30.27 -29.14
C THR A 625 21.70 -30.10 -29.29
N ILE A 626 21.11 -29.36 -28.36
CA ILE A 626 19.66 -29.09 -28.35
C ILE A 626 19.28 -28.23 -29.55
N SER A 627 18.29 -28.69 -30.32
CA SER A 627 17.72 -27.95 -31.44
C SER A 627 16.31 -27.48 -31.11
N VAL A 628 15.82 -26.46 -31.81
CA VAL A 628 14.43 -25.99 -31.68
C VAL A 628 13.44 -27.13 -31.93
N ALA A 629 13.75 -28.03 -32.88
CA ALA A 629 12.92 -29.21 -33.17
C ALA A 629 12.78 -30.16 -31.97
N LEU A 630 13.84 -30.31 -31.16
CA LEU A 630 13.79 -31.14 -29.96
C LEU A 630 12.85 -30.58 -28.89
N VAL A 631 12.70 -29.26 -28.82
CA VAL A 631 11.78 -28.59 -27.89
C VAL A 631 10.36 -28.58 -28.42
N THR A 632 10.15 -28.16 -29.67
CA THR A 632 8.80 -27.94 -30.22
C THR A 632 7.99 -29.24 -30.36
N GLN A 633 8.64 -30.38 -30.58
CA GLN A 633 7.98 -31.70 -30.58
C GLN A 633 7.36 -32.07 -29.22
N LEU A 634 7.85 -31.47 -28.12
CA LEU A 634 7.38 -31.77 -26.77
C LEU A 634 6.08 -31.02 -26.43
N PHE A 635 5.78 -29.90 -27.08
CA PHE A 635 4.56 -29.15 -26.79
C PHE A 635 3.30 -29.97 -27.04
N PRO A 636 3.11 -30.65 -28.19
CA PRO A 636 1.97 -31.54 -28.38
C PRO A 636 1.85 -32.64 -27.30
N VAL A 637 2.99 -33.19 -26.84
CA VAL A 637 3.03 -34.20 -25.77
C VAL A 637 2.48 -33.60 -24.47
N LEU A 638 2.99 -32.44 -24.06
CA LEU A 638 2.52 -31.73 -22.87
C LEU A 638 1.03 -31.42 -22.95
N GLU A 639 0.57 -30.90 -24.09
CA GLU A 639 -0.84 -30.54 -24.26
C GLU A 639 -1.77 -31.77 -24.21
N ILE A 640 -1.35 -32.92 -24.74
CA ILE A 640 -2.11 -34.18 -24.62
C ILE A 640 -2.19 -34.60 -23.14
N LYS A 641 -1.08 -34.52 -22.41
CA LYS A 641 -1.04 -34.88 -20.99
C LYS A 641 -1.86 -33.95 -20.11
N ILE A 642 -1.88 -32.65 -20.39
CA ILE A 642 -2.77 -31.70 -19.72
C ILE A 642 -4.24 -32.10 -19.95
N ARG A 643 -4.64 -32.42 -21.18
CA ARG A 643 -6.01 -32.85 -21.50
C ARG A 643 -6.38 -34.14 -20.77
N GLU A 644 -5.47 -35.10 -20.71
CA GLU A 644 -5.64 -36.34 -19.94
C GLU A 644 -5.87 -36.03 -18.45
N LEU A 645 -5.01 -35.19 -17.86
CA LEU A 645 -5.11 -34.79 -16.46
C LEU A 645 -6.46 -34.12 -16.15
N VAL A 646 -6.83 -33.07 -16.87
CA VAL A 646 -8.05 -32.30 -16.54
C VAL A 646 -9.33 -33.13 -16.72
N THR A 647 -9.30 -34.13 -17.62
CA THR A 647 -10.42 -35.06 -17.80
C THR A 647 -10.64 -35.93 -16.55
N LEU A 648 -9.57 -36.26 -15.81
CA LEU A 648 -9.71 -36.97 -14.52
C LEU A 648 -10.44 -36.14 -13.45
N PHE A 649 -10.46 -34.81 -13.60
CA PHE A 649 -11.20 -33.88 -12.75
C PHE A 649 -12.57 -33.50 -13.33
N GLY A 650 -13.05 -34.19 -14.36
CA GLY A 650 -14.35 -33.93 -14.99
C GLY A 650 -14.40 -32.64 -15.84
N ILE A 651 -13.26 -32.01 -16.12
CA ILE A 651 -13.19 -30.81 -16.96
C ILE A 651 -13.27 -31.24 -18.43
N PHE A 652 -14.23 -30.68 -19.15
CA PHE A 652 -14.46 -31.00 -20.56
C PHE A 652 -13.38 -30.37 -21.46
N PRO A 653 -12.59 -31.16 -22.22
CA PRO A 653 -11.40 -30.65 -22.92
C PRO A 653 -11.68 -29.92 -24.24
N PHE A 654 -12.94 -29.82 -24.65
CA PHE A 654 -13.35 -29.18 -25.91
C PHE A 654 -14.05 -27.84 -25.67
N LYS A 655 -14.02 -26.97 -26.68
CA LYS A 655 -14.68 -25.67 -26.64
C LYS A 655 -16.20 -25.84 -26.55
N LYS A 656 -16.83 -25.07 -25.67
CA LYS A 656 -18.29 -25.06 -25.39
C LYS A 656 -19.04 -24.04 -26.29
N ASN A 657 -18.51 -23.76 -27.47
CA ASN A 657 -19.12 -22.86 -28.48
C ASN A 657 -19.56 -23.70 -29.69
N ILE A 658 -20.79 -23.49 -30.17
CA ILE A 658 -21.34 -24.18 -31.35
C ILE A 658 -20.50 -23.90 -32.60
N ASP A 659 -20.00 -22.68 -32.77
CA ASP A 659 -19.19 -22.31 -33.93
C ASP A 659 -17.79 -22.97 -33.93
N GLU A 660 -17.34 -23.44 -32.76
CA GLU A 660 -16.06 -24.12 -32.56
C GLU A 660 -16.26 -25.55 -32.05
N PHE A 661 -17.36 -26.18 -32.47
CA PHE A 661 -17.82 -27.48 -31.97
C PHE A 661 -16.73 -28.55 -31.99
N MET A 662 -16.47 -29.16 -30.83
CA MET A 662 -15.50 -30.25 -30.63
C MET A 662 -14.05 -29.89 -31.03
N GLN A 663 -13.72 -28.62 -31.19
CA GLN A 663 -12.33 -28.18 -31.20
C GLN A 663 -11.76 -28.24 -29.80
N TYR A 664 -10.49 -28.63 -29.66
CA TYR A 664 -9.83 -28.63 -28.35
C TYR A 664 -9.78 -27.23 -27.77
N ASN A 665 -10.02 -27.14 -26.46
CA ASN A 665 -9.78 -25.93 -25.71
C ASN A 665 -8.26 -25.72 -25.55
N ASP A 666 -7.87 -24.47 -25.30
CA ASP A 666 -6.46 -24.14 -25.10
C ASP A 666 -5.96 -24.75 -23.77
N PRO A 667 -4.78 -25.41 -23.75
CA PRO A 667 -4.23 -26.04 -22.55
C PRO A 667 -4.10 -25.08 -21.36
N SER A 668 -3.78 -23.80 -21.60
CA SER A 668 -3.68 -22.81 -20.52
C SER A 668 -5.03 -22.54 -19.87
N SER A 669 -6.12 -22.57 -20.66
CA SER A 669 -7.48 -22.38 -20.15
C SER A 669 -7.96 -23.60 -19.35
N LEU A 670 -7.58 -24.80 -19.77
CA LEU A 670 -7.88 -26.03 -19.04
C LEU A 670 -7.14 -26.10 -17.70
N LEU A 671 -5.85 -25.76 -17.69
CA LEU A 671 -5.08 -25.66 -16.43
C LEU A 671 -5.62 -24.59 -15.50
N ARG A 672 -6.06 -23.45 -16.05
CA ARG A 672 -6.69 -22.39 -15.26
C ARG A 672 -7.97 -22.87 -14.59
N GLU A 673 -8.86 -23.56 -15.29
CA GLU A 673 -10.08 -24.12 -14.73
C GLU A 673 -9.78 -25.10 -13.57
N LEU A 674 -8.76 -25.95 -13.73
CA LEU A 674 -8.30 -26.86 -12.68
C LEU A 674 -7.70 -26.13 -11.47
N LEU A 675 -6.84 -25.13 -11.70
CA LEU A 675 -6.21 -24.37 -10.61
C LEU A 675 -7.22 -23.54 -9.82
N ILE A 676 -8.24 -22.96 -10.50
CA ILE A 676 -9.35 -22.27 -9.84
C ILE A 676 -10.08 -23.23 -8.92
N MET A 677 -10.46 -24.42 -9.42
CA MET A 677 -11.15 -25.44 -8.63
C MET A 677 -10.36 -25.83 -7.37
N VAL A 678 -9.05 -26.07 -7.51
CA VAL A 678 -8.19 -26.41 -6.38
C VAL A 678 -8.14 -25.29 -5.34
N PHE A 679 -8.01 -24.04 -5.78
CA PHE A 679 -7.94 -22.91 -4.86
C PHE A 679 -9.29 -22.61 -4.19
N ASP A 680 -10.41 -22.74 -4.91
CA ASP A 680 -11.74 -22.58 -4.33
C ASP A 680 -11.98 -23.61 -3.21
N GLU A 681 -11.43 -24.82 -3.34
CA GLU A 681 -11.52 -25.87 -2.31
C GLU A 681 -10.51 -25.69 -1.17
N GLN A 682 -9.26 -25.32 -1.46
CA GLN A 682 -8.16 -25.36 -0.48
C GLN A 682 -7.74 -23.98 0.04
N HIS A 683 -8.17 -22.90 -0.63
CA HIS A 683 -7.76 -21.52 -0.43
C HIS A 683 -6.22 -21.35 -0.42
N SER A 684 -5.53 -22.20 -1.19
CA SER A 684 -4.07 -22.27 -1.25
C SER A 684 -3.62 -23.04 -2.50
N PHE A 685 -2.43 -22.73 -3.00
CA PHE A 685 -1.76 -23.48 -4.08
C PHE A 685 -0.68 -24.45 -3.56
N GLU A 686 -0.51 -24.58 -2.24
CA GLU A 686 0.59 -25.32 -1.61
C GLU A 686 0.68 -26.81 -2.04
N ASN A 687 -0.46 -27.43 -2.35
CA ASN A 687 -0.55 -28.84 -2.75
C ASN A 687 -0.41 -29.07 -4.28
N VAL A 688 -0.34 -28.00 -5.06
CA VAL A 688 -0.24 -28.04 -6.53
C VAL A 688 0.92 -27.22 -7.11
N PRO A 689 2.14 -27.28 -6.51
CA PRO A 689 3.28 -26.50 -6.99
C PRO A 689 3.71 -26.90 -8.41
N ASP A 690 3.50 -28.15 -8.79
CA ASP A 690 3.75 -28.72 -10.12
C ASP A 690 2.76 -28.19 -11.17
N LEU A 691 1.48 -28.05 -10.84
CA LEU A 691 0.51 -27.43 -11.77
C LEU A 691 0.77 -25.92 -11.91
N MET A 692 1.13 -25.26 -10.81
CA MET A 692 1.56 -23.86 -10.83
C MET A 692 2.85 -23.68 -11.63
N PHE A 693 3.79 -24.64 -11.57
CA PHE A 693 4.98 -24.65 -12.40
C PHE A 693 4.60 -24.75 -13.88
N VAL A 694 3.77 -25.73 -14.25
CA VAL A 694 3.35 -25.91 -15.65
C VAL A 694 2.64 -24.65 -16.15
N TYR A 695 1.69 -24.10 -15.41
CA TYR A 695 0.98 -22.89 -15.81
C TYR A 695 1.92 -21.69 -15.95
N ASN A 696 2.69 -21.36 -14.90
CA ASN A 696 3.50 -20.15 -14.90
C ASN A 696 4.69 -20.25 -15.87
N ILE A 697 5.41 -21.36 -15.88
CA ILE A 697 6.62 -21.49 -16.70
C ILE A 697 6.26 -21.71 -18.17
N MET A 698 5.23 -22.50 -18.48
CA MET A 698 4.92 -22.83 -19.88
C MET A 698 3.97 -21.84 -20.55
N TYR A 699 3.00 -21.25 -19.84
CA TYR A 699 1.86 -20.56 -20.46
C TYR A 699 1.59 -19.13 -19.96
N ASN A 700 2.03 -18.75 -18.76
CA ASN A 700 1.70 -17.45 -18.19
C ASN A 700 2.61 -16.34 -18.75
N GLY A 701 2.02 -15.35 -19.42
CA GLY A 701 2.70 -14.16 -19.96
C GLY A 701 3.35 -13.25 -18.92
N ASN A 702 2.94 -13.32 -17.65
CA ASN A 702 3.61 -12.60 -16.55
C ASN A 702 4.93 -13.30 -16.09
N SER A 703 5.11 -14.57 -16.46
CA SER A 703 6.25 -15.40 -16.08
C SER A 703 7.13 -15.77 -17.28
N CYS A 704 7.51 -17.04 -17.47
CA CYS A 704 8.43 -17.45 -18.55
C CYS A 704 7.74 -17.64 -19.91
N ASN A 705 6.46 -18.04 -19.92
CA ASN A 705 5.66 -18.26 -21.14
C ASN A 705 6.35 -19.09 -22.24
N VAL A 706 7.13 -20.11 -21.85
CA VAL A 706 8.06 -20.85 -22.73
C VAL A 706 7.40 -21.31 -24.03
N ARG A 707 6.18 -21.85 -23.94
CA ARG A 707 5.47 -22.41 -25.09
C ARG A 707 5.19 -21.35 -26.14
N ASN A 708 4.61 -20.22 -25.75
CA ASN A 708 4.21 -19.19 -26.72
C ASN A 708 5.41 -18.39 -27.24
N GLU A 709 6.37 -18.06 -26.38
CA GLU A 709 7.57 -17.33 -26.82
C GLU A 709 8.40 -18.17 -27.82
N CYS A 710 8.50 -19.48 -27.60
CA CYS A 710 9.21 -20.38 -28.51
C CYS A 710 8.44 -20.58 -29.84
N ILE A 711 7.16 -20.95 -29.81
CA ILE A 711 6.36 -21.21 -31.03
C ILE A 711 6.25 -19.97 -31.92
N HIS A 712 6.14 -18.78 -31.31
CA HIS A 712 6.04 -17.53 -32.07
C HIS A 712 7.40 -16.94 -32.47
N GLY A 713 8.51 -17.64 -32.20
CA GLY A 713 9.84 -17.22 -32.62
C GLY A 713 10.34 -15.95 -31.91
N ARG A 714 9.89 -15.71 -30.67
CA ARG A 714 10.26 -14.52 -29.89
C ARG A 714 11.44 -14.77 -28.96
N ASP A 715 11.48 -15.92 -28.28
CA ASP A 715 12.56 -16.31 -27.36
C ASP A 715 12.77 -17.84 -27.37
N TYR A 716 13.76 -18.32 -26.62
CA TYR A 716 14.11 -19.73 -26.45
C TYR A 716 14.54 -20.42 -27.75
N LEU A 717 15.21 -19.68 -28.64
CA LEU A 717 15.59 -20.18 -29.97
C LEU A 717 17.05 -20.64 -30.07
N SER A 718 17.91 -20.27 -29.13
CA SER A 718 19.33 -20.68 -29.13
C SER A 718 19.97 -20.64 -27.74
N GLY A 719 21.17 -21.21 -27.62
CA GLY A 719 22.02 -21.11 -26.43
C GLY A 719 21.40 -21.67 -25.15
N GLY A 720 21.71 -21.03 -24.02
CA GLY A 720 21.21 -21.43 -22.70
C GLY A 720 19.69 -21.32 -22.56
N GLN A 721 19.06 -20.35 -23.23
CA GLN A 721 17.59 -20.19 -23.21
C GLN A 721 16.89 -21.36 -23.92
N LEU A 722 17.40 -21.81 -25.07
CA LEU A 722 16.86 -23.01 -25.74
C LEU A 722 16.96 -24.25 -24.84
N ARG A 723 18.10 -24.42 -24.15
CA ARG A 723 18.28 -25.54 -23.22
C ARG A 723 17.39 -25.42 -21.99
N PHE A 724 17.17 -24.22 -21.47
CA PHE A 724 16.18 -23.94 -20.42
C PHE A 724 14.79 -24.40 -20.86
N ALA A 725 14.32 -23.95 -22.03
CA ALA A 725 13.00 -24.32 -22.53
C ALA A 725 12.85 -25.84 -22.73
N PHE A 726 13.90 -26.50 -23.23
CA PHE A 726 13.92 -27.96 -23.35
C PHE A 726 13.70 -28.66 -22.00
N ARG A 727 14.54 -28.33 -21.00
CA ARG A 727 14.45 -28.94 -19.66
C ARG A 727 13.14 -28.60 -18.96
N ALA A 728 12.70 -27.34 -19.04
CA ALA A 728 11.43 -26.89 -18.45
C ALA A 728 10.24 -27.67 -19.02
N THR A 729 10.21 -27.85 -20.35
CA THR A 729 9.14 -28.60 -21.02
C THR A 729 9.16 -30.08 -20.64
N LEU A 730 10.35 -30.69 -20.57
CA LEU A 730 10.49 -32.08 -20.12
C LEU A 730 9.97 -32.28 -18.69
N PHE A 731 10.35 -31.39 -17.76
CA PHE A 731 9.85 -31.44 -16.40
C PHE A 731 8.34 -31.19 -16.32
N ALA A 732 7.79 -30.25 -17.10
CA ALA A 732 6.35 -30.03 -17.15
C ALA A 732 5.59 -31.29 -17.58
N ILE A 733 6.09 -32.03 -18.58
CA ILE A 733 5.48 -33.30 -18.99
C ILE A 733 5.60 -34.35 -17.88
N HIS A 734 6.78 -34.49 -17.30
CA HIS A 734 7.04 -35.47 -16.25
C HIS A 734 6.20 -35.21 -14.98
N MET A 735 6.01 -33.95 -14.60
CA MET A 735 5.13 -33.52 -13.51
C MET A 735 3.67 -33.93 -13.76
N VAL A 736 3.14 -33.61 -14.94
CA VAL A 736 1.75 -33.92 -15.30
C VAL A 736 1.53 -35.43 -15.33
N GLU A 737 2.47 -36.19 -15.91
CA GLU A 737 2.40 -37.66 -15.95
C GLU A 737 2.46 -38.27 -14.54
N PHE A 738 3.38 -37.79 -13.70
CA PHE A 738 3.51 -38.25 -12.32
C PHE A 738 2.20 -38.04 -11.55
N ARG A 739 1.56 -36.87 -11.70
CA ARG A 739 0.27 -36.58 -11.08
C ARG A 739 -0.86 -37.46 -11.62
N ILE A 740 -0.93 -37.69 -12.93
CA ILE A 740 -1.90 -38.62 -13.54
C ILE A 740 -1.76 -40.02 -12.92
N ASN A 741 -0.55 -40.54 -12.84
CA ASN A 741 -0.30 -41.87 -12.27
C ASN A 741 -0.68 -41.93 -10.79
N THR A 742 -0.30 -40.91 -10.02
CA THR A 742 -0.67 -40.79 -8.59
C THR A 742 -2.20 -40.80 -8.41
N ILE A 743 -2.95 -40.08 -9.25
CA ILE A 743 -4.41 -40.07 -9.19
C ILE A 743 -4.97 -41.44 -9.53
N LYS A 744 -4.49 -42.07 -10.61
CA LYS A 744 -4.98 -43.39 -11.06
C LYS A 744 -4.74 -44.47 -10.02
N GLU A 745 -3.58 -44.50 -9.38
CA GLU A 745 -3.24 -45.44 -8.31
C GLU A 745 -4.18 -45.27 -7.10
N ASN A 746 -4.44 -44.03 -6.66
CA ASN A 746 -5.33 -43.77 -5.53
C ASN A 746 -6.82 -44.03 -5.85
N VAL A 747 -7.25 -43.84 -7.11
CA VAL A 747 -8.63 -44.14 -7.54
C VAL A 747 -8.85 -45.65 -7.67
N SER A 748 -7.84 -46.42 -8.08
CA SER A 748 -7.95 -47.89 -8.10
C SER A 748 -8.16 -48.48 -6.70
N ASP A 749 -7.58 -47.90 -5.66
CA ASP A 749 -7.73 -48.39 -4.28
C ASP A 749 -9.15 -48.16 -3.71
N ILE A 750 -9.88 -47.15 -4.20
CA ILE A 750 -11.25 -46.83 -3.75
C ILE A 750 -12.31 -47.75 -4.40
N ILE A 751 -12.00 -48.41 -5.52
CA ILE A 751 -12.92 -49.32 -6.24
C ILE A 751 -12.80 -50.78 -5.72
N THR A 752 -11.86 -51.06 -4.82
CA THR A 752 -11.62 -52.40 -4.22
C THR A 752 -12.10 -52.56 -2.77
N ILE A 753 -13.11 -51.78 -2.34
CA ILE A 753 -13.94 -52.04 -1.15
C ILE A 753 -15.40 -52.07 -1.61
#